data_AF-A0A1G4P3R4-F1
#
_entry.id   AF-A0A1G4P3R4-F1
#
_cell.length_a   1.000
_cell.length_b   1.000
_cell.length_c   1.000
_cell.angle_alpha   90.00
_cell.angle_beta   90.00
_cell.angle_gamma   90.00
#
_symmetry.space_group_name_H-M   'P 1'
#
loop_
_entity.id
_entity.type
_entity.pdbx_description
1 polymer ?
#
loop_
_entity_poly.entity_id
_entity_poly.type
_entity_poly.pdbx_seq_one_letter_code
_entity_poly.pdbx_strand_id
1 'polypeptide(L)'
;MGRRLNIGFLIDDPNNYFTSQACKGAELAAKALDANLFIFPGHYIGKPDGRFESTEYEYQYNFIFDLPNENNVDILYVLMGTIGSRAEHDVQKAFVDGLPRVPIVTLFADIEGYPSVTFDNKSGLERALKHLIDRHGARRIGYVSGPATNKDAIERLNAFREIMTENGLEVSDDQIVYGDFTESSEDVVRDLLDKYNKPDAIMFANDSMALGGYHVIEERGMTPGKDILVVGFDDDIFAASMTPPLTTIEASSADLTYKAILGANDFISRRSMGNVEVDTYLVQRSSCGCKGLDIEDMKERLHIRGILKDDATFVTSLEKYLFGVFDDDENTTMIKVALELFCKRYVEFLKTGEHRDRVDRAFRDMVNADVLLYVNTERLFNVLQTLQSEGVNIMKESLRTVALDDMISEYYRILSLKGLNIISSNLSKRDRVSRLVNRQTGNIFIMSHDNEIPYNLLLDGLDSVGFRKSFLYMFQGNQKHLADDDWKMPKSILLQAYSDGEGVSVPSEELKLVRTELIFTNEFVNMDRRLTMVVFPLFVGEDIYGLIVNELDITDLNNIPVVGYQLSVSIKSLLMIEEQNKVKKELQSSLEKFMRDNSLLTKEAMSDELTGLYNRRGFLEYSQKAITDPVNKGKRALVCFADMDNLKMVNDKFGHDDGDFALRTIAEILKDAFRNTDIIGRLGGDEFVVFAVVGVENYEKIIKERIELITKSHNEAAGKPYPIEMSTGVFEFICSEDIDIYKMIDQADEKLYVEKMAKKAKNGSYR
;
A
#
# COMPACT_ATOMS: atom_id res chain seq x y z
N MET A 1 -27.02 -21.72 -22.13
CA MET A 1 -26.92 -20.52 -21.26
C MET A 1 -25.95 -19.58 -21.93
N GLY A 2 -26.31 -18.31 -22.10
CA GLY A 2 -25.38 -17.31 -22.64
C GLY A 2 -24.21 -17.08 -21.66
N ARG A 3 -23.09 -16.56 -22.17
CA ARG A 3 -22.00 -16.06 -21.32
C ARG A 3 -22.54 -14.93 -20.43
N ARG A 4 -22.23 -14.96 -19.13
CA ARG A 4 -22.56 -13.86 -18.21
C ARG A 4 -21.89 -12.57 -18.66
N LEU A 5 -22.58 -11.46 -18.49
CA LEU A 5 -22.06 -10.15 -18.82
C LEU A 5 -20.93 -9.78 -17.84
N ASN A 6 -19.81 -9.26 -18.35
CA ASN A 6 -18.74 -8.70 -17.54
C ASN A 6 -18.82 -7.17 -17.55
N ILE A 7 -19.12 -6.59 -16.41
CA ILE A 7 -19.30 -5.15 -16.23
C ILE A 7 -18.04 -4.57 -15.60
N GLY A 8 -17.39 -3.64 -16.28
CA GLY A 8 -16.30 -2.84 -15.71
C GLY A 8 -16.85 -1.58 -15.05
N PHE A 9 -16.32 -1.21 -13.89
CA PHE A 9 -16.72 -0.02 -13.15
C PHE A 9 -15.51 0.77 -12.65
N LEU A 10 -15.26 1.92 -13.27
CA LEU A 10 -14.17 2.82 -12.90
C LEU A 10 -14.67 3.81 -11.86
N ILE A 11 -13.95 3.89 -10.75
CA ILE A 11 -14.26 4.76 -9.62
C ILE A 11 -13.00 5.52 -9.16
N ASP A 12 -13.20 6.57 -8.37
CA ASP A 12 -12.15 7.27 -7.62
C ASP A 12 -11.88 6.56 -6.26
N ASP A 13 -11.62 7.32 -5.19
CA ASP A 13 -11.35 6.76 -3.87
C ASP A 13 -12.56 5.99 -3.33
N PRO A 14 -12.46 4.69 -3.03
CA PRO A 14 -13.56 3.92 -2.46
C PRO A 14 -14.01 4.39 -1.07
N ASN A 15 -13.20 5.19 -0.36
CA ASN A 15 -13.57 5.78 0.93
C ASN A 15 -14.51 6.99 0.77
N ASN A 16 -14.61 7.58 -0.42
CA ASN A 16 -15.58 8.62 -0.71
C ASN A 16 -17.00 8.05 -0.55
N TYR A 17 -17.85 8.69 0.26
CA TYR A 17 -19.18 8.20 0.56
C TYR A 17 -20.03 8.03 -0.71
N PHE A 18 -19.98 9.02 -1.61
CA PHE A 18 -20.74 9.02 -2.86
C PHE A 18 -20.35 7.80 -3.73
N THR A 19 -19.04 7.57 -3.85
CA THR A 19 -18.45 6.44 -4.57
C THR A 19 -18.79 5.11 -3.94
N SER A 20 -18.75 5.01 -2.61
CA SER A 20 -19.12 3.81 -1.86
C SER A 20 -20.61 3.45 -2.08
N GLN A 21 -21.50 4.45 -2.07
CA GLN A 21 -22.93 4.23 -2.40
C GLN A 21 -23.12 3.82 -3.87
N ALA A 22 -22.40 4.45 -4.81
CA ALA A 22 -22.44 4.06 -6.21
C ALA A 22 -22.01 2.60 -6.42
N CYS A 23 -20.92 2.18 -5.76
CA CYS A 23 -20.44 0.78 -5.75
C CYS A 23 -21.49 -0.20 -5.20
N LYS A 24 -22.21 0.20 -4.15
CA LYS A 24 -23.32 -0.58 -3.60
C LYS A 24 -24.46 -0.71 -4.62
N GLY A 25 -24.84 0.37 -5.29
CA GLY A 25 -25.80 0.34 -6.40
C GLY A 25 -25.35 -0.58 -7.54
N ALA A 26 -24.07 -0.54 -7.90
CA ALA A 26 -23.50 -1.39 -8.94
C ALA A 26 -23.54 -2.88 -8.58
N GLU A 27 -23.20 -3.24 -7.34
CA GLU A 27 -23.27 -4.62 -6.86
C GLU A 27 -24.70 -5.16 -6.89
N LEU A 28 -25.69 -4.34 -6.49
CA LEU A 28 -27.10 -4.72 -6.53
C LEU A 28 -27.57 -4.94 -7.97
N ALA A 29 -27.21 -4.07 -8.91
CA ALA A 29 -27.59 -4.21 -10.32
C ALA A 29 -26.92 -5.41 -10.98
N ALA A 30 -25.63 -5.65 -10.69
CA ALA A 30 -24.92 -6.82 -11.17
C ALA A 30 -25.55 -8.13 -10.66
N LYS A 31 -26.03 -8.17 -9.41
CA LYS A 31 -26.81 -9.30 -8.88
C LYS A 31 -28.12 -9.50 -9.63
N ALA A 32 -28.89 -8.42 -9.86
CA ALA A 32 -30.16 -8.50 -10.58
C ALA A 32 -30.00 -9.01 -12.03
N LEU A 33 -28.88 -8.68 -12.69
CA LEU A 33 -28.57 -9.12 -14.06
C LEU A 33 -27.88 -10.50 -14.16
N ASP A 34 -27.53 -11.14 -13.04
CA ASP A 34 -26.57 -12.27 -13.01
C ASP A 34 -25.28 -11.96 -13.81
N ALA A 35 -24.72 -10.78 -13.58
CA ALA A 35 -23.53 -10.26 -14.25
C ALA A 35 -22.32 -10.21 -13.30
N ASN A 36 -21.11 -10.38 -13.86
CA ASN A 36 -19.86 -10.17 -13.13
C ASN A 36 -19.57 -8.67 -13.05
N LEU A 37 -19.06 -8.22 -11.90
CA LEU A 37 -18.68 -6.83 -11.67
C LEU A 37 -17.18 -6.72 -11.35
N PHE A 38 -16.46 -5.94 -12.15
CA PHE A 38 -15.03 -5.65 -11.96
C PHE A 38 -14.85 -4.17 -11.65
N ILE A 39 -14.42 -3.85 -10.44
CA ILE A 39 -14.26 -2.49 -9.93
C ILE A 39 -12.79 -2.09 -10.01
N PHE A 40 -12.54 -0.89 -10.55
CA PHE A 40 -11.21 -0.31 -10.76
C PHE A 40 -11.14 1.01 -9.98
N PRO A 41 -10.71 0.98 -8.70
CA PRO A 41 -10.53 2.17 -7.86
C PRO A 41 -9.23 2.89 -8.20
N GLY A 42 -9.33 3.88 -9.08
CA GLY A 42 -8.27 4.83 -9.33
C GLY A 42 -8.41 6.02 -8.37
N HIS A 43 -8.00 7.19 -8.83
CA HIS A 43 -8.19 8.47 -8.16
C HIS A 43 -8.58 9.54 -9.19
N TYR A 44 -8.61 10.79 -8.74
CA TYR A 44 -8.93 11.93 -9.57
C TYR A 44 -8.01 12.03 -10.79
N ILE A 45 -8.57 12.51 -11.90
CA ILE A 45 -7.81 12.96 -13.07
C ILE A 45 -7.68 14.50 -13.03
N GLY A 46 -6.62 15.01 -13.64
CA GLY A 46 -6.29 16.45 -13.60
C GLY A 46 -5.47 16.84 -12.36
N LYS A 47 -5.00 18.10 -12.34
CA LYS A 47 -4.30 18.68 -11.18
C LYS A 47 -5.24 19.70 -10.54
N PRO A 48 -5.58 19.60 -9.25
CA PRO A 48 -6.25 20.70 -8.58
C PRO A 48 -5.36 21.94 -8.65
N ASP A 49 -6.01 23.09 -8.54
CA ASP A 49 -5.57 24.49 -8.56
C ASP A 49 -4.48 24.87 -7.53
N GLY A 50 -3.57 23.95 -7.20
CA GLY A 50 -2.37 24.16 -6.40
C GLY A 50 -2.57 24.13 -4.89
N ARG A 51 -3.79 23.93 -4.39
CA ARG A 51 -4.12 24.01 -2.95
C ARG A 51 -3.96 22.70 -2.16
N PHE A 52 -3.88 21.56 -2.82
CA PHE A 52 -3.78 20.24 -2.18
C PHE A 52 -2.39 19.63 -2.38
N GLU A 53 -1.40 20.13 -1.63
CA GLU A 53 0.02 19.71 -1.69
C GLU A 53 0.27 18.25 -1.27
N SER A 54 -0.71 17.54 -0.70
CA SER A 54 -0.54 16.19 -0.13
C SER A 54 -0.72 15.01 -1.09
N THR A 55 -0.72 15.23 -2.42
CA THR A 55 -1.15 14.24 -3.43
C THR A 55 -0.05 13.78 -4.39
N GLU A 56 1.23 13.92 -4.00
CA GLU A 56 2.41 13.75 -4.86
C GLU A 56 2.42 12.45 -5.71
N TYR A 57 1.79 11.37 -5.25
CA TYR A 57 1.75 10.07 -5.94
C TYR A 57 0.33 9.53 -6.23
N GLU A 58 -0.74 10.33 -6.10
CA GLU A 58 -2.11 9.83 -6.36
C GLU A 58 -2.32 9.37 -7.82
N TYR A 59 -1.57 9.93 -8.77
CA TYR A 59 -1.63 9.50 -10.18
C TYR A 59 -1.27 8.02 -10.37
N GLN A 60 -0.53 7.41 -9.43
CA GLN A 60 -0.16 6.00 -9.50
C GLN A 60 -1.37 5.08 -9.37
N TYR A 61 -2.48 5.53 -8.79
CA TYR A 61 -3.68 4.71 -8.77
C TYR A 61 -4.28 4.53 -10.17
N ASN A 62 -4.09 5.51 -11.05
CA ASN A 62 -4.81 5.60 -12.32
C ASN A 62 -4.29 4.64 -13.40
N PHE A 63 -3.12 4.01 -13.22
CA PHE A 63 -2.61 3.04 -14.20
C PHE A 63 -3.55 1.84 -14.38
N ILE A 64 -4.39 1.54 -13.38
CA ILE A 64 -5.36 0.45 -13.46
C ILE A 64 -6.52 0.75 -14.41
N PHE A 65 -6.73 2.01 -14.81
CA PHE A 65 -7.72 2.39 -15.80
C PHE A 65 -7.41 1.84 -17.20
N ASP A 66 -6.18 1.35 -17.43
CA ASP A 66 -5.76 0.66 -18.66
C ASP A 66 -6.05 -0.86 -18.66
N LEU A 67 -6.48 -1.43 -17.53
CA LEU A 67 -6.77 -2.87 -17.41
C LEU A 67 -8.02 -3.33 -18.18
N PRO A 68 -9.14 -2.57 -18.18
CA PRO A 68 -10.31 -2.94 -18.96
C PRO A 68 -9.97 -3.00 -20.45
N ASN A 69 -10.45 -4.03 -21.15
CA ASN A 69 -10.29 -4.21 -22.59
C ASN A 69 -11.41 -5.12 -23.14
N GLU A 70 -11.48 -5.28 -24.46
CA GLU A 70 -12.57 -6.03 -25.11
C GLU A 70 -12.59 -7.53 -24.76
N ASN A 71 -11.52 -8.07 -24.18
CA ASN A 71 -11.48 -9.49 -23.78
C ASN A 71 -12.04 -9.72 -22.37
N ASN A 72 -11.96 -8.73 -21.48
CA ASN A 72 -12.33 -8.89 -20.07
C ASN A 72 -13.63 -8.17 -19.67
N VAL A 73 -14.01 -7.07 -20.32
CA VAL A 73 -15.25 -6.35 -20.05
C VAL A 73 -16.12 -6.25 -21.31
N ASP A 74 -17.43 -6.35 -21.14
CA ASP A 74 -18.42 -6.22 -22.22
C ASP A 74 -19.03 -4.82 -22.27
N ILE A 75 -19.03 -4.09 -21.14
CA ILE A 75 -19.47 -2.69 -20.98
C ILE A 75 -18.68 -2.04 -19.84
N LEU A 76 -18.42 -0.74 -19.95
CA LEU A 76 -17.68 0.05 -18.96
C LEU A 76 -18.54 1.21 -18.45
N TYR A 77 -18.70 1.27 -17.13
CA TYR A 77 -19.30 2.42 -16.44
C TYR A 77 -18.19 3.23 -15.80
N VAL A 78 -18.23 4.55 -15.98
CA VAL A 78 -17.18 5.45 -15.49
C VAL A 78 -17.81 6.51 -14.60
N LEU A 79 -17.41 6.56 -13.32
CA LEU A 79 -17.88 7.54 -12.34
C LEU A 79 -17.28 8.94 -12.60
N MET A 80 -17.60 9.52 -13.76
CA MET A 80 -16.93 10.70 -14.29
C MET A 80 -17.14 11.94 -13.41
N GLY A 81 -18.30 12.09 -12.77
CA GLY A 81 -18.55 13.21 -11.86
C GLY A 81 -17.62 13.26 -10.66
N THR A 82 -17.06 12.13 -10.21
CA THR A 82 -16.07 12.10 -9.12
C THR A 82 -14.64 12.07 -9.65
N ILE A 83 -14.33 11.15 -10.58
CA ILE A 83 -12.99 11.01 -11.19
C ILE A 83 -12.56 12.33 -11.85
N GLY A 84 -13.45 12.94 -12.63
CA GLY A 84 -13.22 14.18 -13.38
C GLY A 84 -13.41 15.47 -12.57
N SER A 85 -13.79 15.39 -11.29
CA SER A 85 -14.15 16.57 -10.47
C SER A 85 -13.06 17.66 -10.38
N ARG A 86 -11.79 17.29 -10.61
CA ARG A 86 -10.61 18.17 -10.58
C ARG A 86 -9.99 18.41 -11.96
N ALA A 87 -10.70 18.05 -13.03
CA ALA A 87 -10.24 18.18 -14.41
C ALA A 87 -11.14 19.09 -15.23
N GLU A 88 -10.53 19.86 -16.12
CA GLU A 88 -11.25 20.58 -17.16
C GLU A 88 -11.94 19.61 -18.13
N HIS A 89 -13.00 20.07 -18.80
CA HIS A 89 -13.82 19.24 -19.68
C HIS A 89 -13.02 18.58 -20.81
N ASP A 90 -12.05 19.29 -21.38
CA ASP A 90 -11.19 18.73 -22.44
C ASP A 90 -10.32 17.58 -21.93
N VAL A 91 -9.87 17.66 -20.66
CA VAL A 91 -9.11 16.59 -20.00
C VAL A 91 -10.01 15.39 -19.69
N GLN A 92 -11.23 15.64 -19.18
CA GLN A 92 -12.22 14.57 -18.96
C GLN A 92 -12.57 13.85 -20.27
N LYS A 93 -12.79 14.60 -21.35
CA LYS A 93 -13.06 14.05 -22.67
C LYS A 93 -11.89 13.23 -23.20
N ALA A 94 -10.66 13.76 -23.13
CA ALA A 94 -9.47 13.04 -23.57
C ALA A 94 -9.27 11.72 -22.80
N PHE A 95 -9.57 11.71 -21.50
CA PHE A 95 -9.52 10.50 -20.69
C PHE A 95 -10.53 9.45 -21.19
N VAL A 96 -11.81 9.81 -21.38
CA VAL A 96 -12.83 8.87 -21.89
C VAL A 96 -12.55 8.42 -23.33
N ASP A 97 -12.05 9.32 -24.18
CA ASP A 97 -11.65 9.00 -25.56
C ASP A 97 -10.45 8.01 -25.60
N GLY A 98 -9.63 7.97 -24.54
CA GLY A 98 -8.48 7.07 -24.38
C GLY A 98 -8.82 5.66 -23.84
N LEU A 99 -10.03 5.46 -23.32
CA LEU A 99 -10.49 4.17 -22.80
C LEU A 99 -10.69 3.11 -23.91
N PRO A 100 -10.70 1.81 -23.56
CA PRO A 100 -10.86 0.72 -24.54
C PRO A 100 -12.15 0.83 -25.37
N ARG A 101 -12.17 0.17 -26.54
CA ARG A 101 -13.31 0.23 -27.49
C ARG A 101 -14.46 -0.71 -27.10
N VAL A 102 -14.95 -0.57 -25.88
CA VAL A 102 -16.19 -1.18 -25.39
C VAL A 102 -17.28 -0.11 -25.26
N PRO A 103 -18.58 -0.47 -25.19
CA PRO A 103 -19.61 0.49 -24.80
C PRO A 103 -19.25 1.15 -23.47
N ILE A 104 -19.22 2.49 -23.44
CA ILE A 104 -18.90 3.29 -22.26
C ILE A 104 -20.12 4.12 -21.89
N VAL A 105 -20.47 4.14 -20.60
CA VAL A 105 -21.51 4.99 -20.02
C VAL A 105 -20.89 5.84 -18.92
N THR A 106 -21.03 7.16 -19.00
CA THR A 106 -20.54 8.07 -17.95
C THR A 106 -21.62 8.28 -16.90
N LEU A 107 -21.24 8.28 -15.63
CA LEU A 107 -22.13 8.52 -14.50
C LEU A 107 -21.79 9.86 -13.85
N PHE A 108 -22.82 10.57 -13.39
CA PHE A 108 -22.74 11.84 -12.67
C PHE A 108 -22.15 13.01 -13.45
N ALA A 109 -21.64 12.78 -14.66
CA ALA A 109 -21.24 13.84 -15.58
C ALA A 109 -21.55 13.43 -17.01
N ASP A 110 -21.97 14.44 -17.79
CA ASP A 110 -22.27 14.33 -19.21
C ASP A 110 -21.05 14.73 -20.03
N ILE A 111 -20.56 13.78 -20.85
CA ILE A 111 -19.40 13.91 -21.74
C ILE A 111 -19.85 13.78 -23.19
N GLU A 112 -19.51 14.77 -24.01
CA GLU A 112 -19.89 14.80 -25.41
C GLU A 112 -19.43 13.55 -26.18
N GLY A 113 -20.40 12.88 -26.83
CA GLY A 113 -20.19 11.68 -27.62
C GLY A 113 -20.45 10.36 -26.88
N TYR A 114 -20.75 10.41 -25.58
CA TYR A 114 -21.01 9.24 -24.76
C TYR A 114 -22.39 9.31 -24.08
N PRO A 115 -23.09 8.17 -23.94
CA PRO A 115 -24.31 8.14 -23.14
C PRO A 115 -23.96 8.41 -21.67
N SER A 116 -24.76 9.26 -21.03
CA SER A 116 -24.58 9.60 -19.62
C SER A 116 -25.83 9.36 -18.78
N VAL A 117 -25.61 9.09 -17.49
CA VAL A 117 -26.68 9.05 -16.49
C VAL A 117 -26.35 10.05 -15.39
N THR A 118 -27.20 11.06 -15.23
CA THR A 118 -26.99 12.20 -14.33
C THR A 118 -28.19 12.40 -13.40
N PHE A 119 -28.05 13.26 -12.40
CA PHE A 119 -29.17 13.65 -11.54
C PHE A 119 -29.98 14.76 -12.21
N ASP A 120 -31.30 14.73 -12.04
CA ASP A 120 -32.14 15.89 -12.31
C ASP A 120 -31.96 16.90 -11.17
N ASN A 121 -30.97 17.79 -11.33
CA ASN A 121 -30.70 18.84 -10.35
C ASN A 121 -31.87 19.84 -10.29
N LYS A 122 -32.45 20.19 -11.45
CA LYS A 122 -33.44 21.26 -11.56
C LYS A 122 -34.71 20.95 -10.76
N SER A 123 -35.27 19.76 -10.90
CA SER A 123 -36.50 19.37 -10.18
C SER A 123 -36.30 19.33 -8.67
N GLY A 124 -35.13 18.90 -8.19
CA GLY A 124 -34.77 18.91 -6.77
C GLY A 124 -34.70 20.32 -6.20
N LEU A 125 -33.98 21.21 -6.89
CA LEU A 125 -33.89 22.63 -6.54
C LEU A 125 -35.27 23.30 -6.56
N GLU A 126 -36.11 22.99 -7.55
CA GLU A 126 -37.46 23.55 -7.65
C GLU A 126 -38.32 23.17 -6.45
N ARG A 127 -38.30 21.90 -6.03
CA ARG A 127 -39.03 21.42 -4.85
C ARG A 127 -38.55 22.12 -3.57
N ALA A 128 -37.23 22.27 -3.40
CA ALA A 128 -36.65 22.95 -2.24
C ALA A 128 -36.98 24.45 -2.20
N LEU A 129 -36.84 25.15 -3.32
CA LEU A 129 -37.13 26.58 -3.41
C LEU A 129 -38.62 26.86 -3.23
N LYS A 130 -39.51 26.09 -3.87
CA LYS A 130 -40.95 26.20 -3.64
C LYS A 130 -41.32 25.93 -2.19
N HIS A 131 -40.67 24.96 -1.54
CA HIS A 131 -40.85 24.74 -0.10
C HIS A 131 -40.49 25.99 0.73
N LEU A 132 -39.35 26.63 0.46
CA LEU A 132 -38.95 27.87 1.16
C LEU A 132 -39.90 29.04 0.85
N ILE A 133 -40.30 29.22 -0.41
CA ILE A 133 -41.08 30.36 -0.89
C ILE A 133 -42.56 30.23 -0.47
N ASP A 134 -43.18 29.07 -0.70
CA ASP A 134 -44.62 28.88 -0.53
C ASP A 134 -44.98 28.54 0.91
N ARG A 135 -44.21 27.66 1.56
CA ARG A 135 -44.51 27.19 2.92
C ARG A 135 -44.03 28.17 3.99
N HIS A 136 -42.82 28.69 3.82
CA HIS A 136 -42.17 29.55 4.82
C HIS A 136 -42.19 31.03 4.48
N GLY A 137 -42.66 31.38 3.27
CA GLY A 137 -42.74 32.78 2.85
C GLY A 137 -41.38 33.43 2.64
N ALA A 138 -40.31 32.66 2.44
CA ALA A 138 -38.98 33.20 2.21
C ALA A 138 -38.96 33.99 0.89
N ARG A 139 -38.32 35.17 0.89
CA ARG A 139 -38.22 36.04 -0.29
C ARG A 139 -36.79 36.48 -0.56
N ARG A 140 -35.96 36.58 0.49
CA ARG A 140 -34.53 36.90 0.40
C ARG A 140 -33.72 35.65 0.64
N ILE A 141 -33.35 34.97 -0.44
CA ILE A 141 -32.66 33.68 -0.38
C ILE A 141 -31.22 33.88 -0.88
N GLY A 142 -30.24 33.68 0.00
CA GLY A 142 -28.84 33.62 -0.37
C GLY A 142 -28.49 32.26 -0.96
N TYR A 143 -27.50 32.22 -1.85
CA TYR A 143 -27.04 31.00 -2.50
C TYR A 143 -25.51 30.87 -2.40
N VAL A 144 -25.06 29.74 -1.87
CA VAL A 144 -23.64 29.37 -1.80
C VAL A 144 -23.39 28.31 -2.87
N SER A 145 -22.84 28.74 -4.00
CA SER A 145 -22.47 27.86 -5.11
C SER A 145 -21.17 27.11 -4.82
N GLY A 146 -20.87 26.08 -5.60
CA GLY A 146 -19.54 25.46 -5.65
C GLY A 146 -18.55 26.29 -6.48
N PRO A 147 -17.44 25.69 -6.95
CA PRO A 147 -16.48 26.36 -7.82
C PRO A 147 -17.15 26.89 -9.10
N ALA A 148 -16.81 28.12 -9.49
CA ALA A 148 -17.36 28.76 -10.70
C ALA A 148 -17.04 28.02 -12.01
N THR A 149 -16.08 27.10 -11.98
CA THR A 149 -15.64 26.27 -13.11
C THR A 149 -16.33 24.90 -13.16
N ASN A 150 -17.05 24.51 -12.10
CA ASN A 150 -17.66 23.18 -12.00
C ASN A 150 -19.06 23.17 -12.66
N LYS A 151 -19.32 22.16 -13.50
CA LYS A 151 -20.57 22.04 -14.30
C LYS A 151 -21.81 21.92 -13.41
N ASP A 152 -21.79 21.07 -12.38
CA ASP A 152 -22.93 20.90 -11.47
C ASP A 152 -23.20 22.18 -10.68
N ALA A 153 -22.14 22.87 -10.22
CA ALA A 153 -22.28 24.17 -9.56
C ALA A 153 -22.96 25.21 -10.46
N ILE A 154 -22.56 25.27 -11.73
CA ILE A 154 -23.13 26.17 -12.74
C ILE A 154 -24.59 25.80 -13.03
N GLU A 155 -24.90 24.52 -13.22
CA GLU A 155 -26.25 24.03 -13.50
C GLU A 155 -27.20 24.32 -12.35
N ARG A 156 -26.80 23.99 -11.11
CA ARG A 156 -27.57 24.26 -9.89
C ARG A 156 -27.78 25.77 -9.69
N LEU A 157 -26.78 26.60 -9.94
CA LEU A 157 -26.90 28.06 -9.85
C LEU A 157 -27.83 28.64 -10.93
N ASN A 158 -27.78 28.12 -12.16
CA ASN A 158 -28.68 28.54 -13.23
C ASN A 158 -30.13 28.15 -12.93
N ALA A 159 -30.35 26.93 -12.43
CA ALA A 159 -31.66 26.48 -11.97
C ALA A 159 -32.19 27.39 -10.84
N PHE A 160 -31.35 27.72 -9.84
CA PHE A 160 -31.70 28.67 -8.79
C PHE A 160 -32.18 30.02 -9.35
N ARG A 161 -31.44 30.61 -10.29
CA ARG A 161 -31.81 31.89 -10.94
C ARG A 161 -33.13 31.81 -11.69
N GLU A 162 -33.33 30.74 -12.47
CA GLU A 162 -34.54 30.52 -13.25
C GLU A 162 -35.77 30.39 -12.34
N ILE A 163 -35.71 29.51 -11.34
CA ILE A 163 -36.82 29.24 -10.42
C ILE A 163 -37.17 30.47 -9.57
N MET A 164 -36.18 31.22 -9.10
CA MET A 164 -36.41 32.48 -8.37
C MET A 164 -37.15 33.49 -9.24
N THR A 165 -36.73 33.64 -10.51
CA THR A 165 -37.36 34.56 -11.48
C THR A 165 -38.79 34.14 -11.80
N GLU A 166 -39.05 32.84 -12.00
CA GLU A 166 -40.40 32.30 -12.25
C GLU A 166 -41.37 32.56 -11.09
N ASN A 167 -40.86 32.61 -9.85
CA ASN A 167 -41.63 32.94 -8.66
C ASN A 167 -41.68 34.46 -8.35
N GLY A 168 -41.21 35.29 -9.28
CA GLY A 168 -41.27 36.74 -9.19
C GLY A 168 -40.26 37.37 -8.22
N LEU A 169 -39.14 36.69 -7.96
CA LEU A 169 -38.07 37.16 -7.09
C LEU A 169 -36.84 37.54 -7.92
N GLU A 170 -36.34 38.77 -7.76
CA GLU A 170 -35.12 39.22 -8.44
C GLU A 170 -33.86 38.66 -7.78
N VAL A 171 -32.96 38.11 -8.60
CA VAL A 171 -31.66 37.62 -8.17
C VAL A 171 -30.58 38.66 -8.47
N SER A 172 -29.96 39.20 -7.43
CA SER A 172 -28.80 40.10 -7.47
C SER A 172 -27.49 39.32 -7.36
N ASP A 173 -26.36 39.92 -7.70
CA ASP A 173 -25.06 39.26 -7.52
C ASP A 173 -24.64 39.18 -6.04
N ASP A 174 -25.12 40.12 -5.20
CA ASP A 174 -24.77 40.16 -3.76
C ASP A 174 -25.30 38.96 -2.97
N GLN A 175 -26.34 38.26 -3.48
CA GLN A 175 -26.92 37.05 -2.85
C GLN A 175 -26.20 35.76 -3.26
N ILE A 176 -25.18 35.82 -4.11
CA ILE A 176 -24.46 34.65 -4.62
C ILE A 176 -22.98 34.73 -4.24
N VAL A 177 -22.47 33.64 -3.66
CA VAL A 177 -21.04 33.45 -3.39
C VAL A 177 -20.59 32.08 -3.91
N TYR A 178 -19.29 31.92 -4.14
CA TYR A 178 -18.70 30.69 -4.70
C TYR A 178 -17.76 30.06 -3.68
N GLY A 179 -18.06 28.84 -3.26
CA GLY A 179 -17.21 28.00 -2.43
C GLY A 179 -16.47 26.94 -3.25
N ASP A 180 -15.96 25.93 -2.56
CA ASP A 180 -15.14 24.86 -3.15
C ASP A 180 -15.69 23.44 -2.87
N PHE A 181 -16.97 23.35 -2.47
CA PHE A 181 -17.64 22.13 -2.02
C PHE A 181 -17.08 21.51 -0.73
N THR A 182 -16.14 22.16 -0.04
CA THR A 182 -15.60 21.66 1.24
C THR A 182 -16.31 22.27 2.46
N GLU A 183 -16.05 21.72 3.64
CA GLU A 183 -16.52 22.30 4.90
C GLU A 183 -15.85 23.64 5.25
N SER A 184 -14.69 23.93 4.64
CA SER A 184 -13.92 25.17 4.82
C SER A 184 -14.53 26.36 4.08
N SER A 185 -15.86 26.47 4.11
CA SER A 185 -16.63 27.52 3.46
C SER A 185 -17.00 28.66 4.40
N GLU A 186 -16.43 28.75 5.61
CA GLU A 186 -16.85 29.75 6.59
C GLU A 186 -16.62 31.18 6.10
N ASP A 187 -15.47 31.45 5.47
CA ASP A 187 -15.17 32.78 4.93
C ASP A 187 -16.15 33.16 3.81
N VAL A 188 -16.50 32.21 2.94
CA VAL A 188 -17.46 32.41 1.85
C VAL A 188 -18.85 32.74 2.39
N VAL A 189 -19.26 32.07 3.48
CA VAL A 189 -20.56 32.32 4.12
C VAL A 189 -20.56 33.62 4.91
N ARG A 190 -19.44 34.00 5.56
CA ARG A 190 -19.29 35.32 6.21
C ARG A 190 -19.46 36.43 5.18
N ASP A 191 -18.78 36.30 4.03
CA ASP A 191 -18.90 37.22 2.90
C ASP A 191 -20.34 37.37 2.42
N LEU A 192 -21.08 36.26 2.27
CA LEU A 192 -22.48 36.29 1.88
C LEU A 192 -23.33 37.07 2.89
N LEU A 193 -23.18 36.76 4.19
CA LEU A 193 -23.96 37.41 5.25
C LEU A 193 -23.59 38.89 5.45
N ASP A 194 -22.38 39.31 5.06
CA ASP A 194 -21.95 40.71 5.09
C ASP A 194 -22.43 41.51 3.87
N LYS A 195 -22.42 40.91 2.67
CA LYS A 195 -22.90 41.54 1.43
C LYS A 195 -24.43 41.56 1.36
N TYR A 196 -25.05 40.42 1.67
CA TYR A 196 -26.49 40.23 1.60
C TYR A 196 -27.12 40.33 2.98
N ASN A 197 -27.50 41.56 3.36
CA ASN A 197 -27.97 41.85 4.71
C ASN A 197 -29.30 41.14 5.06
N LYS A 198 -29.26 40.27 6.07
CA LYS A 198 -30.40 39.50 6.63
C LYS A 198 -31.15 38.65 5.61
N PRO A 199 -30.55 37.60 5.03
CA PRO A 199 -31.30 36.62 4.26
C PRO A 199 -32.37 35.95 5.12
N ASP A 200 -33.52 35.62 4.54
CA ASP A 200 -34.55 34.79 5.17
C ASP A 200 -34.11 33.31 5.12
N ALA A 201 -33.40 32.92 4.06
CA ALA A 201 -32.88 31.57 3.86
C ALA A 201 -31.50 31.59 3.17
N ILE A 202 -30.71 30.53 3.38
CA ILE A 202 -29.51 30.23 2.60
C ILE A 202 -29.65 28.83 2.02
N MET A 203 -29.42 28.71 0.72
CA MET A 203 -29.33 27.44 0.04
C MET A 203 -27.87 27.17 -0.35
N PHE A 204 -27.39 25.97 -0.02
CA PHE A 204 -26.03 25.53 -0.30
C PHE A 204 -26.04 24.53 -1.45
N ALA A 205 -25.05 24.61 -2.33
CA ALA A 205 -24.92 23.69 -3.45
C ALA A 205 -24.51 22.27 -3.02
N ASN A 206 -24.02 22.06 -1.78
CA ASN A 206 -23.85 20.75 -1.16
C ASN A 206 -23.94 20.82 0.38
N ASP A 207 -24.05 19.66 1.03
CA ASP A 207 -24.17 19.56 2.49
C ASP A 207 -22.87 19.92 3.24
N SER A 208 -21.69 19.69 2.65
CA SER A 208 -20.41 20.04 3.30
C SER A 208 -20.25 21.55 3.48
N MET A 209 -20.59 22.36 2.48
CA MET A 209 -20.59 23.83 2.64
C MET A 209 -21.69 24.30 3.61
N ALA A 210 -22.82 23.58 3.69
CA ALA A 210 -23.85 23.86 4.68
C ALA A 210 -23.32 23.64 6.11
N LEU A 211 -22.49 22.63 6.33
CA LEU A 211 -21.81 22.41 7.61
C LEU A 211 -20.92 23.59 8.00
N GLY A 212 -20.07 24.09 7.09
CA GLY A 212 -19.30 25.32 7.33
C GLY A 212 -20.21 26.53 7.60
N GLY A 213 -21.33 26.63 6.86
CA GLY A 213 -22.31 27.68 7.06
C GLY A 213 -23.00 27.67 8.42
N TYR A 214 -23.26 26.49 9.00
CA TYR A 214 -23.82 26.37 10.35
C TYR A 214 -22.92 27.03 11.40
N HIS A 215 -21.60 26.80 11.32
CA HIS A 215 -20.63 27.40 12.24
C HIS A 215 -20.70 28.94 12.19
N VAL A 216 -20.76 29.52 10.99
CA VAL A 216 -20.85 30.98 10.81
C VAL A 216 -22.19 31.53 11.30
N ILE A 217 -23.30 30.83 11.06
CA ILE A 217 -24.62 31.23 11.53
C ILE A 217 -24.63 31.26 13.07
N GLU A 218 -24.08 30.24 13.73
CA GLU A 218 -23.93 30.19 15.18
C GLU A 218 -22.98 31.28 15.72
N GLU A 219 -21.85 31.55 15.06
CA GLU A 219 -20.92 32.64 15.40
C GLU A 219 -21.64 34.00 15.43
N ARG A 220 -22.63 34.20 14.56
CA ARG A 220 -23.46 35.43 14.52
C ARG A 220 -24.64 35.42 15.49
N GLY A 221 -24.72 34.42 16.35
CA GLY A 221 -25.79 34.27 17.35
C GLY A 221 -27.15 33.97 16.74
N MET A 222 -27.20 33.49 15.50
CA MET A 222 -28.41 33.04 14.82
C MET A 222 -28.53 31.53 14.93
N THR A 223 -29.76 31.02 14.87
CA THR A 223 -30.03 29.58 14.89
C THR A 223 -30.64 29.14 13.54
N PRO A 224 -30.04 28.18 12.82
CA PRO A 224 -30.65 27.59 11.63
C PRO A 224 -32.07 27.08 11.92
N GLY A 225 -32.99 27.20 10.96
CA GLY A 225 -34.41 26.83 11.10
C GLY A 225 -35.26 27.75 11.99
N LYS A 226 -34.65 28.70 12.71
CA LYS A 226 -35.40 29.65 13.54
C LYS A 226 -35.19 31.09 13.10
N ASP A 227 -33.94 31.53 13.08
CA ASP A 227 -33.59 32.90 12.70
C ASP A 227 -33.25 33.01 11.21
N ILE A 228 -32.77 31.90 10.63
CA ILE A 228 -32.44 31.77 9.21
C ILE A 228 -32.74 30.35 8.73
N LEU A 229 -33.36 30.19 7.57
CA LEU A 229 -33.63 28.86 7.00
C LEU A 229 -32.42 28.36 6.25
N VAL A 230 -32.11 27.07 6.34
CA VAL A 230 -30.96 26.48 5.65
C VAL A 230 -31.38 25.23 4.89
N VAL A 231 -30.96 25.12 3.63
CA VAL A 231 -31.15 23.93 2.79
C VAL A 231 -29.84 23.55 2.11
N GLY A 232 -29.48 22.26 2.15
CA GLY A 232 -28.32 21.69 1.47
C GLY A 232 -28.68 20.86 0.23
N PHE A 233 -27.72 20.07 -0.24
CA PHE A 233 -27.83 19.16 -1.37
C PHE A 233 -26.91 17.95 -1.13
N ASP A 234 -27.31 16.76 -1.61
CA ASP A 234 -26.66 15.44 -1.57
C ASP A 234 -27.20 14.47 -0.51
N ASP A 235 -27.73 14.96 0.62
CA ASP A 235 -28.17 14.17 1.79
C ASP A 235 -27.06 13.29 2.40
N ASP A 236 -25.92 13.93 2.68
CA ASP A 236 -24.78 13.24 3.28
C ASP A 236 -25.09 12.77 4.71
N ILE A 237 -24.40 11.72 5.17
CA ILE A 237 -24.73 10.98 6.40
C ILE A 237 -24.72 11.87 7.65
N PHE A 238 -23.91 12.93 7.65
CA PHE A 238 -23.83 13.86 8.77
C PHE A 238 -24.99 14.87 8.79
N ALA A 239 -25.68 15.11 7.66
CA ALA A 239 -26.76 16.10 7.54
C ALA A 239 -27.88 15.85 8.58
N ALA A 240 -28.23 14.57 8.80
CA ALA A 240 -29.20 14.16 9.81
C ALA A 240 -28.72 14.37 11.27
N SER A 241 -27.40 14.45 11.50
CA SER A 241 -26.77 14.61 12.82
C SER A 241 -26.47 16.07 13.21
N MET A 242 -26.59 17.00 12.26
CA MET A 242 -26.41 18.43 12.50
C MET A 242 -27.46 18.95 13.51
N THR A 243 -27.17 20.08 14.16
CA THR A 243 -28.07 20.68 15.15
C THR A 243 -28.46 22.10 14.74
N PRO A 244 -29.72 22.36 14.33
CA PRO A 244 -30.76 21.37 14.01
C PRO A 244 -30.43 20.56 12.73
N PRO A 245 -31.03 19.37 12.53
CA PRO A 245 -30.75 18.54 11.36
C PRO A 245 -31.05 19.26 10.05
N LEU A 246 -30.17 19.08 9.07
CA LEU A 246 -30.17 19.79 7.79
C LEU A 246 -31.24 19.24 6.84
N THR A 247 -32.16 20.10 6.42
CA THR A 247 -33.01 19.90 5.25
C THR A 247 -32.15 19.95 4.01
N THR A 248 -32.29 18.98 3.12
CA THR A 248 -31.40 18.82 1.96
C THR A 248 -32.12 18.14 0.80
N ILE A 249 -31.48 18.05 -0.35
CA ILE A 249 -31.99 17.35 -1.54
C ILE A 249 -31.19 16.07 -1.70
N GLU A 250 -31.85 14.92 -1.57
CA GLU A 250 -31.24 13.61 -1.74
C GLU A 250 -30.97 13.32 -3.23
N ALA A 251 -29.69 13.11 -3.54
CA ALA A 251 -29.18 12.64 -4.81
C ALA A 251 -28.53 11.27 -4.61
N SER A 252 -29.36 10.21 -4.59
CA SER A 252 -28.90 8.86 -4.27
C SER A 252 -27.99 8.28 -5.36
N SER A 253 -26.69 8.27 -5.09
CA SER A 253 -25.66 7.62 -5.90
C SER A 253 -25.93 6.15 -6.18
N ALA A 254 -26.43 5.43 -5.16
CA ALA A 254 -26.75 4.02 -5.28
C ALA A 254 -27.91 3.81 -6.28
N ASP A 255 -28.94 4.63 -6.18
CA ASP A 255 -30.15 4.56 -7.01
C ASP A 255 -29.83 4.84 -8.48
N LEU A 256 -29.04 5.88 -8.74
CA LEU A 256 -28.63 6.24 -10.10
C LEU A 256 -27.76 5.15 -10.72
N THR A 257 -26.74 4.70 -10.00
CA THR A 257 -25.82 3.67 -10.50
C THR A 257 -26.55 2.35 -10.76
N TYR A 258 -27.48 1.99 -9.87
CA TYR A 258 -28.30 0.80 -10.02
C TYR A 258 -29.13 0.84 -11.32
N LYS A 259 -29.87 1.94 -11.56
CA LYS A 259 -30.65 2.13 -12.79
C LYS A 259 -29.77 2.13 -14.05
N ALA A 260 -28.63 2.81 -14.00
CA ALA A 260 -27.71 2.88 -15.13
C ALA A 260 -27.20 1.49 -15.54
N ILE A 261 -26.86 0.66 -14.55
CA ILE A 261 -26.32 -0.68 -14.79
C ILE A 261 -27.40 -1.68 -15.20
N LEU A 262 -28.62 -1.61 -14.64
CA LEU A 262 -29.75 -2.43 -15.12
C LEU A 262 -30.03 -2.23 -16.61
N GLY A 263 -29.85 -1.00 -17.12
CA GLY A 263 -29.98 -0.66 -18.53
C GLY A 263 -28.84 -1.16 -19.43
N ALA A 264 -27.87 -1.95 -18.93
CA ALA A 264 -26.68 -2.37 -19.68
C ALA A 264 -27.00 -2.97 -21.06
N ASN A 265 -28.02 -3.84 -21.15
CA ASN A 265 -28.40 -4.47 -22.42
C ASN A 265 -28.85 -3.46 -23.48
N ASP A 266 -29.51 -2.37 -23.07
CA ASP A 266 -29.96 -1.32 -23.98
C ASP A 266 -28.77 -0.49 -24.49
N PHE A 267 -27.81 -0.17 -23.61
CA PHE A 267 -26.56 0.51 -24.01
C PHE A 267 -25.69 -0.36 -24.94
N ILE A 268 -25.56 -1.66 -24.66
CA ILE A 268 -24.80 -2.60 -25.50
C ILE A 268 -25.44 -2.76 -26.88
N SER A 269 -26.76 -2.88 -26.94
CA SER A 269 -27.50 -3.08 -28.19
C SER A 269 -27.59 -1.81 -29.06
N ARG A 270 -27.04 -0.68 -28.61
CA ARG A 270 -27.04 0.64 -29.28
C ARG A 270 -28.45 1.10 -29.69
N ARG A 271 -29.49 0.65 -28.96
CA ARG A 271 -30.79 1.31 -29.05
C ARG A 271 -30.59 2.70 -28.46
N SER A 272 -30.88 3.74 -29.24
CA SER A 272 -30.58 5.13 -28.89
C SER A 272 -31.11 5.49 -27.50
N MET A 273 -30.25 5.47 -26.49
CA MET A 273 -30.52 6.10 -25.22
C MET A 273 -29.60 7.32 -25.17
N GLY A 274 -30.22 8.50 -25.22
CA GLY A 274 -29.55 9.74 -24.89
C GLY A 274 -29.27 9.81 -23.39
N ASN A 275 -29.00 11.01 -22.90
CA ASN A 275 -28.77 11.23 -21.47
C ASN A 275 -30.01 10.82 -20.66
N VAL A 276 -29.79 10.07 -19.58
CA VAL A 276 -30.85 9.62 -18.66
C VAL A 276 -30.71 10.37 -17.35
N GLU A 277 -31.78 11.01 -16.90
CA GLU A 277 -31.79 11.72 -15.62
C GLU A 277 -32.52 10.91 -14.54
N VAL A 278 -32.00 10.98 -13.32
CA VAL A 278 -32.62 10.35 -12.14
C VAL A 278 -33.14 11.43 -11.20
N ASP A 279 -34.41 11.30 -10.82
CA ASP A 279 -35.09 12.23 -9.91
C ASP A 279 -34.35 12.41 -8.59
N THR A 280 -34.26 13.66 -8.14
CA THR A 280 -33.77 14.04 -6.80
C THR A 280 -34.93 14.46 -5.90
N TYR A 281 -34.85 14.23 -4.59
CA TYR A 281 -35.99 14.45 -3.68
C TYR A 281 -35.64 15.36 -2.51
N LEU A 282 -36.56 16.25 -2.12
CA LEU A 282 -36.39 17.06 -0.91
C LEU A 282 -36.53 16.17 0.34
N VAL A 283 -35.50 16.14 1.16
CA VAL A 283 -35.47 15.55 2.50
C VAL A 283 -35.67 16.66 3.52
N GLN A 284 -36.91 16.83 3.96
CA GLN A 284 -37.29 17.85 4.93
C GLN A 284 -36.84 17.47 6.34
N ARG A 285 -36.05 18.35 6.96
CA ARG A 285 -35.70 18.29 8.39
C ARG A 285 -36.00 19.64 9.07
N SER A 286 -35.24 19.96 10.12
CA SER A 286 -35.58 21.09 11.01
C SER A 286 -34.91 22.40 10.63
N SER A 287 -33.85 22.37 9.81
CA SER A 287 -33.12 23.59 9.39
C SER A 287 -33.91 24.50 8.45
N CYS A 288 -34.95 23.99 7.79
CA CYS A 288 -35.90 24.81 7.04
C CYS A 288 -37.01 25.40 7.93
N GLY A 289 -36.98 25.15 9.24
CA GLY A 289 -37.95 25.67 10.22
C GLY A 289 -39.19 24.80 10.43
N CYS A 290 -39.29 23.67 9.74
CA CYS A 290 -40.29 22.65 10.06
C CYS A 290 -39.96 21.98 11.40
N LYS A 291 -40.99 21.63 12.20
CA LYS A 291 -40.82 20.99 13.52
C LYS A 291 -40.64 19.47 13.45
N GLY A 292 -40.28 18.94 12.28
CA GLY A 292 -40.18 17.52 11.97
C GLY A 292 -40.73 17.18 10.59
N LEU A 293 -40.94 15.88 10.38
CA LEU A 293 -41.49 15.31 9.16
C LEU A 293 -42.87 15.88 8.81
N ASP A 294 -43.11 16.17 7.53
CA ASP A 294 -44.46 16.49 7.05
C ASP A 294 -45.30 15.22 6.92
N ILE A 295 -45.91 14.85 8.04
CA ILE A 295 -46.73 13.64 8.14
C ILE A 295 -47.93 13.70 7.17
N GLU A 296 -48.49 14.88 6.88
CA GLU A 296 -49.66 14.98 6.01
C GLU A 296 -49.30 14.77 4.54
N ASP A 297 -48.19 15.34 4.07
CA ASP A 297 -47.64 15.04 2.73
C ASP A 297 -47.32 13.54 2.59
N MET A 298 -46.68 12.95 3.61
CA MET A 298 -46.37 11.52 3.60
C MET A 298 -47.61 10.62 3.61
N LYS A 299 -48.67 10.99 4.33
CA LYS A 299 -49.94 10.25 4.30
C LYS A 299 -50.56 10.24 2.91
N GLU A 300 -50.45 11.34 2.17
CA GLU A 300 -50.91 11.43 0.78
C GLU A 300 -50.02 10.60 -0.14
N ARG A 301 -48.70 10.76 -0.06
CA ARG A 301 -47.72 10.02 -0.86
C ARG A 301 -47.82 8.50 -0.69
N LEU A 302 -48.05 8.04 0.53
CA LEU A 302 -48.18 6.62 0.85
C LEU A 302 -49.63 6.11 0.78
N HIS A 303 -50.61 6.96 0.48
CA HIS A 303 -52.04 6.62 0.45
C HIS A 303 -52.59 6.02 1.78
N ILE A 304 -52.04 6.47 2.91
CA ILE A 304 -52.33 5.91 4.25
C ILE A 304 -53.71 6.34 4.79
N ARG A 305 -54.27 7.49 4.41
CA ARG A 305 -55.60 7.96 4.90
C ARG A 305 -56.75 6.98 4.64
N GLY A 306 -56.59 6.09 3.66
CA GLY A 306 -57.57 5.08 3.27
C GLY A 306 -57.21 3.65 3.68
N ILE A 307 -56.19 3.44 4.53
CA ILE A 307 -55.52 2.15 4.72
C ILE A 307 -56.45 0.99 5.12
N LEU A 308 -57.59 1.27 5.79
CA LEU A 308 -58.56 0.24 6.16
C LEU A 308 -59.41 -0.27 4.98
N LYS A 309 -59.56 0.56 3.94
CA LYS A 309 -60.40 0.31 2.75
C LYS A 309 -59.61 -0.20 1.56
N ASP A 310 -58.38 0.29 1.39
CA ASP A 310 -57.50 -0.07 0.27
C ASP A 310 -56.07 -0.23 0.79
N ASP A 311 -55.79 -1.39 1.37
CA ASP A 311 -54.46 -1.75 1.85
C ASP A 311 -53.52 -2.13 0.71
N ALA A 312 -54.04 -2.57 -0.44
CA ALA A 312 -53.26 -2.90 -1.63
C ALA A 312 -52.53 -1.66 -2.19
N THR A 313 -53.25 -0.55 -2.40
CA THR A 313 -52.62 0.70 -2.89
C THR A 313 -51.60 1.24 -1.89
N PHE A 314 -51.86 1.11 -0.59
CA PHE A 314 -50.88 1.47 0.44
C PHE A 314 -49.60 0.63 0.34
N VAL A 315 -49.72 -0.71 0.23
CA VAL A 315 -48.56 -1.59 0.08
C VAL A 315 -47.77 -1.23 -1.17
N THR A 316 -48.41 -1.07 -2.33
CA THR A 316 -47.72 -0.71 -3.57
C THR A 316 -47.03 0.65 -3.49
N SER A 317 -47.66 1.65 -2.88
CA SER A 317 -47.04 2.97 -2.70
C SER A 317 -45.90 2.95 -1.68
N LEU A 318 -45.99 2.11 -0.66
CA LEU A 318 -44.92 1.89 0.30
C LEU A 318 -43.73 1.16 -0.34
N GLU A 319 -43.99 0.11 -1.11
CA GLU A 319 -42.97 -0.59 -1.89
C GLU A 319 -42.29 0.36 -2.88
N LYS A 320 -43.04 1.24 -3.55
CA LYS A 320 -42.47 2.26 -4.42
C LYS A 320 -41.64 3.30 -3.67
N TYR A 321 -42.05 3.69 -2.46
CA TYR A 321 -41.30 4.66 -1.65
C TYR A 321 -39.99 4.08 -1.11
N LEU A 322 -40.02 2.82 -0.67
CA LEU A 322 -38.86 2.16 -0.08
C LEU A 322 -37.93 1.55 -1.15
N PHE A 323 -38.50 0.97 -2.20
CA PHE A 323 -37.80 0.15 -3.19
C PHE A 323 -38.09 0.51 -4.64
N GLY A 324 -38.77 1.62 -4.93
CA GLY A 324 -39.19 1.96 -6.31
C GLY A 324 -38.06 2.14 -7.32
N VAL A 325 -36.81 2.14 -6.85
CA VAL A 325 -35.61 2.15 -7.68
C VAL A 325 -35.07 0.73 -7.94
N PHE A 326 -35.34 -0.24 -7.07
CA PHE A 326 -34.77 -1.58 -7.13
C PHE A 326 -35.71 -2.57 -7.86
N ASP A 327 -35.20 -3.26 -8.88
CA ASP A 327 -35.86 -4.41 -9.51
C ASP A 327 -35.97 -5.59 -8.53
N ASP A 328 -36.87 -6.50 -8.85
CA ASP A 328 -37.11 -7.72 -8.07
C ASP A 328 -36.00 -8.75 -8.31
N ASP A 329 -35.00 -8.76 -7.43
CA ASP A 329 -34.10 -9.90 -7.20
C ASP A 329 -34.63 -10.82 -6.08
N GLU A 330 -33.94 -11.94 -5.83
CA GLU A 330 -34.38 -12.91 -4.81
C GLU A 330 -34.49 -12.29 -3.40
N ASN A 331 -33.58 -11.36 -3.05
CA ASN A 331 -33.54 -10.73 -1.73
C ASN A 331 -34.60 -9.64 -1.57
N THR A 332 -34.69 -8.73 -2.53
CA THR A 332 -35.72 -7.69 -2.59
C THR A 332 -37.10 -8.30 -2.66
N THR A 333 -37.30 -9.42 -3.37
CA THR A 333 -38.57 -10.18 -3.35
C THR A 333 -38.88 -10.69 -1.94
N MET A 334 -37.92 -11.30 -1.24
CA MET A 334 -38.12 -11.75 0.14
C MET A 334 -38.46 -10.59 1.09
N ILE A 335 -37.80 -9.44 0.93
CA ILE A 335 -38.07 -8.24 1.74
C ILE A 335 -39.46 -7.68 1.43
N LYS A 336 -39.85 -7.57 0.16
CA LYS A 336 -41.18 -7.09 -0.26
C LYS A 336 -42.28 -8.01 0.27
N VAL A 337 -42.10 -9.33 0.23
CA VAL A 337 -43.03 -10.30 0.84
C VAL A 337 -43.13 -10.11 2.36
N ALA A 338 -42.02 -9.89 3.05
CA ALA A 338 -42.02 -9.62 4.50
C ALA A 338 -42.70 -8.27 4.82
N LEU A 339 -42.48 -7.25 4.00
CA LEU A 339 -43.12 -5.94 4.10
C LEU A 339 -44.63 -6.04 3.89
N GLU A 340 -45.08 -6.72 2.83
CA GLU A 340 -46.50 -6.93 2.54
C GLU A 340 -47.19 -7.67 3.70
N LEU A 341 -46.51 -8.69 4.26
CA LEU A 341 -47.00 -9.41 5.43
C LEU A 341 -47.12 -8.48 6.65
N PHE A 342 -46.10 -7.65 6.91
CA PHE A 342 -46.14 -6.65 7.97
C PHE A 342 -47.32 -5.68 7.79
N CYS A 343 -47.50 -5.10 6.60
CA CYS A 343 -48.59 -4.19 6.29
C CYS A 343 -49.95 -4.82 6.52
N LYS A 344 -50.19 -6.04 6.01
CA LYS A 344 -51.46 -6.77 6.20
C LYS A 344 -51.75 -7.00 7.69
N ARG A 345 -50.74 -7.41 8.48
CA ARG A 345 -50.88 -7.63 9.92
C ARG A 345 -51.10 -6.33 10.69
N TYR A 346 -50.44 -5.25 10.29
CA TYR A 346 -50.62 -3.93 10.89
C TYR A 346 -52.05 -3.41 10.65
N VAL A 347 -52.58 -3.54 9.44
CA VAL A 347 -53.98 -3.17 9.12
C VAL A 347 -54.98 -4.03 9.89
N GLU A 348 -54.74 -5.34 10.02
CA GLU A 348 -55.55 -6.25 10.85
C GLU A 348 -55.57 -5.79 12.31
N PHE A 349 -54.40 -5.43 12.86
CA PHE A 349 -54.25 -4.89 14.22
C PHE A 349 -55.00 -3.56 14.39
N LEU A 350 -54.93 -2.64 13.43
CA LEU A 350 -55.70 -1.39 13.50
C LEU A 350 -57.23 -1.63 13.50
N LYS A 351 -57.71 -2.67 12.82
CA LYS A 351 -59.15 -3.03 12.77
C LYS A 351 -59.64 -3.67 14.07
N THR A 352 -58.88 -4.61 14.62
CA THR A 352 -59.34 -5.46 15.74
C THR A 352 -58.83 -4.98 17.09
N GLY A 353 -57.61 -4.41 17.14
CA GLY A 353 -56.84 -4.16 18.36
C GLY A 353 -56.19 -5.42 18.94
N GLU A 354 -56.27 -6.56 18.25
CA GLU A 354 -55.77 -7.86 18.71
C GLU A 354 -54.56 -8.34 17.90
N HIS A 355 -53.91 -9.41 18.37
CA HIS A 355 -52.80 -10.10 17.67
C HIS A 355 -51.52 -9.27 17.45
N ARG A 356 -51.19 -8.33 18.35
CA ARG A 356 -49.92 -7.58 18.36
C ARG A 356 -48.68 -8.46 18.10
N ASP A 357 -48.59 -9.63 18.74
CA ASP A 357 -47.46 -10.56 18.56
C ASP A 357 -47.23 -10.98 17.10
N ARG A 358 -48.26 -10.99 16.26
CA ARG A 358 -48.14 -11.31 14.83
C ARG A 358 -47.52 -10.16 14.05
N VAL A 359 -47.88 -8.92 14.39
CA VAL A 359 -47.29 -7.70 13.80
C VAL A 359 -45.82 -7.62 14.20
N ASP A 360 -45.53 -7.84 15.49
CA ASP A 360 -44.17 -7.79 16.04
C ASP A 360 -43.25 -8.83 15.37
N ARG A 361 -43.75 -10.05 15.12
CA ARG A 361 -43.00 -11.05 14.35
C ARG A 361 -42.76 -10.61 12.92
N ALA A 362 -43.80 -10.17 12.21
CA ALA A 362 -43.66 -9.73 10.82
C ALA A 362 -42.68 -8.55 10.68
N PHE A 363 -42.70 -7.61 11.62
CA PHE A 363 -41.73 -6.50 11.64
C PHE A 363 -40.30 -6.99 11.87
N ARG A 364 -40.09 -7.91 12.83
CA ARG A 364 -38.76 -8.51 13.06
C ARG A 364 -38.27 -9.27 11.84
N ASP A 365 -39.13 -10.02 11.16
CA ASP A 365 -38.80 -10.75 9.94
C ASP A 365 -38.36 -9.78 8.83
N MET A 366 -39.08 -8.68 8.64
CA MET A 366 -38.70 -7.62 7.69
C MET A 366 -37.34 -6.99 8.02
N VAL A 367 -37.07 -6.65 9.29
CA VAL A 367 -35.77 -6.08 9.71
C VAL A 367 -34.63 -7.09 9.59
N ASN A 368 -34.92 -8.39 9.80
CA ASN A 368 -33.95 -9.47 9.67
C ASN A 368 -33.70 -9.89 8.22
N ALA A 369 -34.61 -9.57 7.29
CA ALA A 369 -34.41 -9.73 5.84
C ALA A 369 -33.43 -8.67 5.26
N ASP A 370 -32.68 -7.97 6.11
CA ASP A 370 -31.66 -6.98 5.75
C ASP A 370 -32.18 -5.82 4.89
N VAL A 371 -33.39 -5.34 5.18
CA VAL A 371 -33.98 -4.12 4.55
C VAL A 371 -33.04 -2.90 4.58
N LEU A 372 -32.17 -2.79 5.58
CA LEU A 372 -31.18 -1.72 5.72
C LEU A 372 -30.04 -1.78 4.69
N LEU A 373 -29.94 -2.87 3.92
CA LEU A 373 -29.09 -2.92 2.73
C LEU A 373 -29.66 -2.09 1.58
N TYR A 374 -30.97 -1.87 1.51
CA TYR A 374 -31.59 -1.17 0.39
C TYR A 374 -32.11 0.21 0.79
N VAL A 375 -32.52 0.36 2.05
CA VAL A 375 -33.22 1.55 2.52
C VAL A 375 -32.52 2.13 3.74
N ASN A 376 -32.35 3.46 3.76
CA ASN A 376 -31.84 4.14 4.94
C ASN A 376 -32.83 4.08 6.11
N THR A 377 -32.32 4.05 7.34
CA THR A 377 -33.10 3.94 8.58
C THR A 377 -34.11 5.08 8.72
N GLU A 378 -33.76 6.29 8.26
CA GLU A 378 -34.64 7.46 8.30
C GLU A 378 -35.91 7.27 7.47
N ARG A 379 -35.83 6.69 6.25
CA ARG A 379 -37.03 6.41 5.44
C ARG A 379 -37.96 5.43 6.16
N LEU A 380 -37.43 4.43 6.86
CA LEU A 380 -38.23 3.50 7.67
C LEU A 380 -38.84 4.19 8.90
N PHE A 381 -38.10 5.08 9.57
CA PHE A 381 -38.63 5.87 10.67
C PHE A 381 -39.77 6.78 10.21
N ASN A 382 -39.63 7.42 9.05
CA ASN A 382 -40.65 8.27 8.47
C ASN A 382 -41.94 7.48 8.18
N VAL A 383 -41.82 6.25 7.66
CA VAL A 383 -42.96 5.34 7.49
C VAL A 383 -43.60 5.00 8.83
N LEU A 384 -42.81 4.59 9.84
CA LEU A 384 -43.33 4.23 11.17
C LEU A 384 -44.04 5.40 11.84
N GLN A 385 -43.49 6.62 11.75
CA GLN A 385 -44.10 7.83 12.29
C GLN A 385 -45.42 8.16 11.59
N THR A 386 -45.47 7.99 10.27
CA THR A 386 -46.68 8.22 9.48
C THR A 386 -47.77 7.19 9.82
N LEU A 387 -47.39 5.90 9.95
CA LEU A 387 -48.28 4.83 10.39
C LEU A 387 -48.79 5.07 11.80
N GLN A 388 -47.93 5.46 12.73
CA GLN A 388 -48.32 5.80 14.10
C GLN A 388 -49.36 6.93 14.12
N SER A 389 -49.12 8.02 13.39
CA SER A 389 -50.05 9.14 13.32
C SER A 389 -51.43 8.72 12.80
N GLU A 390 -51.48 7.94 11.73
CA GLU A 390 -52.77 7.47 11.21
C GLU A 390 -53.43 6.43 12.12
N GLY A 391 -52.65 5.52 12.69
CA GLY A 391 -53.14 4.52 13.64
C GLY A 391 -53.81 5.15 14.86
N VAL A 392 -53.23 6.22 15.41
CA VAL A 392 -53.83 7.01 16.50
C VAL A 392 -55.15 7.64 16.07
N ASN A 393 -55.20 8.22 14.86
CA ASN A 393 -56.43 8.81 14.30
C ASN A 393 -57.56 7.78 14.12
N ILE A 394 -57.21 6.54 13.72
CA ILE A 394 -58.15 5.45 13.50
C ILE A 394 -58.70 4.91 14.82
N MET A 395 -57.82 4.59 15.78
CA MET A 395 -58.24 3.84 16.97
C MET A 395 -59.03 4.66 17.98
N LYS A 396 -58.76 5.98 18.12
CA LYS A 396 -59.46 6.96 18.97
C LYS A 396 -59.61 6.65 20.47
N GLU A 397 -59.58 5.38 20.89
CA GLU A 397 -59.66 4.87 22.26
C GLU A 397 -58.30 4.91 22.96
N SER A 398 -58.24 5.49 24.17
CA SER A 398 -56.97 5.79 24.86
C SER A 398 -56.12 4.54 25.18
N LEU A 399 -56.74 3.40 25.49
CA LEU A 399 -56.02 2.16 25.80
C LEU A 399 -55.37 1.54 24.55
N ARG A 400 -56.05 1.63 23.40
CA ARG A 400 -55.54 1.08 22.12
C ARG A 400 -54.44 1.97 21.54
N THR A 401 -54.55 3.30 21.69
CA THR A 401 -53.49 4.23 21.27
C THR A 401 -52.22 4.03 22.08
N VAL A 402 -52.31 3.80 23.39
CA VAL A 402 -51.14 3.47 24.23
C VAL A 402 -50.47 2.17 23.78
N ALA A 403 -51.24 1.13 23.43
CA ALA A 403 -50.68 -0.12 22.93
C ALA A 403 -49.95 0.05 21.59
N LEU A 404 -50.46 0.91 20.70
CA LEU A 404 -49.79 1.27 19.45
C LEU A 404 -48.50 2.06 19.70
N ASP A 405 -48.52 3.05 20.59
CA ASP A 405 -47.33 3.85 20.91
C ASP A 405 -46.21 2.98 21.51
N ASP A 406 -46.55 2.04 22.39
CA ASP A 406 -45.61 1.07 22.95
C ASP A 406 -45.04 0.13 21.87
N MET A 407 -45.89 -0.33 20.95
CA MET A 407 -45.47 -1.16 19.82
C MET A 407 -44.51 -0.42 18.88
N ILE A 408 -44.84 0.81 18.49
CA ILE A 408 -44.00 1.63 17.61
C ILE A 408 -42.69 2.02 18.30
N SER A 409 -42.71 2.29 19.61
CA SER A 409 -41.50 2.55 20.40
C SER A 409 -40.55 1.35 20.42
N GLU A 410 -41.08 0.14 20.55
CA GLU A 410 -40.30 -1.09 20.43
C GLU A 410 -39.72 -1.25 19.01
N TYR A 411 -40.45 -0.86 17.95
CA TYR A 411 -39.95 -0.91 16.58
C TYR A 411 -38.82 0.09 16.34
N TYR A 412 -38.93 1.32 16.85
CA TYR A 412 -37.82 2.27 16.85
C TYR A 412 -36.60 1.70 17.57
N ARG A 413 -36.78 1.05 18.73
CA ARG A 413 -35.69 0.43 19.46
C ARG A 413 -35.01 -0.68 18.67
N ILE A 414 -35.79 -1.55 18.01
CA ILE A 414 -35.27 -2.64 17.17
C ILE A 414 -34.43 -2.09 16.01
N LEU A 415 -34.95 -1.10 15.29
CA LEU A 415 -34.24 -0.46 14.17
C LEU A 415 -32.96 0.23 14.65
N SER A 416 -33.03 1.01 15.74
CA SER A 416 -31.85 1.66 16.32
C SER A 416 -30.79 0.66 16.75
N LEU A 417 -31.17 -0.47 17.38
CA LEU A 417 -30.23 -1.52 17.75
C LEU A 417 -29.63 -2.23 16.53
N LYS A 418 -30.42 -2.50 15.49
CA LYS A 418 -29.91 -3.08 14.24
C LYS A 418 -28.93 -2.12 13.56
N GLY A 419 -29.25 -0.83 13.50
CA GLY A 419 -28.34 0.21 13.00
C GLY A 419 -27.03 0.30 13.80
N LEU A 420 -27.12 0.31 15.14
CA LEU A 420 -25.94 0.28 16.02
C LEU A 420 -25.11 -0.99 15.84
N ASN A 421 -25.73 -2.15 15.63
CA ASN A 421 -25.03 -3.40 15.36
C ASN A 421 -24.26 -3.33 14.03
N ILE A 422 -24.83 -2.71 12.99
CA ILE A 422 -24.12 -2.47 11.71
C ILE A 422 -22.87 -1.60 11.97
N ILE A 423 -23.03 -0.48 12.70
CA ILE A 423 -21.90 0.41 13.03
C ILE A 423 -20.84 -0.31 13.89
N SER A 424 -21.27 -1.04 14.92
CA SER A 424 -20.38 -1.82 15.80
C SER A 424 -19.63 -2.91 15.03
N SER A 425 -20.31 -3.58 14.08
CA SER A 425 -19.66 -4.55 13.21
C SER A 425 -18.54 -3.91 12.38
N ASN A 426 -18.77 -2.70 11.84
CA ASN A 426 -17.75 -1.94 11.10
C ASN A 426 -16.57 -1.52 11.98
N LEU A 427 -16.80 -1.13 13.25
CA LEU A 427 -15.73 -0.86 14.20
C LEU A 427 -14.90 -2.13 14.49
N SER A 428 -15.54 -3.28 14.69
CA SER A 428 -14.85 -4.55 14.90
C SER A 428 -14.03 -5.01 13.68
N LYS A 429 -14.45 -4.62 12.47
CA LYS A 429 -13.73 -4.88 11.22
C LYS A 429 -12.44 -4.04 11.19
N ARG A 430 -12.48 -2.76 11.58
CA ARG A 430 -11.28 -1.91 11.70
C ARG A 430 -10.23 -2.51 12.64
N ASP A 431 -10.64 -3.05 13.79
CA ASP A 431 -9.71 -3.72 14.72
C ASP A 431 -9.07 -4.99 14.13
N ARG A 432 -9.77 -5.69 13.24
CA ARG A 432 -9.21 -6.84 12.51
C ARG A 432 -8.18 -6.39 11.48
N VAL A 433 -8.45 -5.32 10.74
CA VAL A 433 -7.49 -4.70 9.81
C VAL A 433 -6.22 -4.29 10.54
N SER A 434 -6.32 -3.60 11.68
CA SER A 434 -5.15 -3.21 12.48
C SER A 434 -4.32 -4.41 12.95
N ARG A 435 -4.97 -5.51 13.36
CA ARG A 435 -4.26 -6.74 13.74
C ARG A 435 -3.58 -7.43 12.57
N LEU A 436 -4.22 -7.46 11.41
CA LEU A 436 -3.64 -7.98 10.17
C LEU A 436 -2.38 -7.20 9.79
N VAL A 437 -2.46 -5.87 9.75
CA VAL A 437 -1.33 -4.97 9.45
C VAL A 437 -0.15 -5.22 10.38
N ASN A 438 -0.40 -5.30 11.70
CA ASN A 438 0.64 -5.58 12.68
C ASN A 438 1.29 -6.95 12.48
N ARG A 439 0.49 -7.98 12.16
CA ARG A 439 0.98 -9.33 11.91
C ARG A 439 1.81 -9.41 10.63
N GLN A 440 1.35 -8.81 9.52
CA GLN A 440 2.12 -8.72 8.28
C GLN A 440 3.45 -8.01 8.50
N THR A 441 3.43 -6.89 9.22
CA THR A 441 4.66 -6.15 9.57
C THR A 441 5.63 -7.01 10.38
N GLY A 442 5.14 -7.75 11.38
CA GLY A 442 5.96 -8.67 12.18
C GLY A 442 6.54 -9.82 11.35
N ASN A 443 5.76 -10.37 10.41
CA ASN A 443 6.18 -11.46 9.55
C ASN A 443 7.40 -11.06 8.69
N ILE A 444 7.38 -9.87 8.06
CA ILE A 444 8.48 -9.37 7.19
C ILE A 444 9.87 -9.58 7.81
N PHE A 445 10.03 -9.31 9.11
CA PHE A 445 11.32 -9.39 9.80
C PHE A 445 11.73 -10.80 10.23
N ILE A 446 10.78 -11.73 10.38
CA ILE A 446 11.10 -13.14 10.69
C ILE A 446 11.73 -13.82 9.47
N MET A 447 11.40 -13.35 8.28
CA MET A 447 11.56 -14.07 7.01
C MET A 447 12.90 -13.81 6.30
N SER A 448 13.81 -13.02 6.87
CA SER A 448 15.09 -12.62 6.26
C SER A 448 16.14 -13.74 6.12
N HIS A 449 15.79 -15.01 6.34
CA HIS A 449 16.73 -16.14 6.36
C HIS A 449 16.69 -17.01 5.09
N ASP A 450 15.56 -17.06 4.38
CA ASP A 450 15.43 -17.77 3.10
C ASP A 450 15.60 -16.77 1.95
N ASN A 451 16.33 -17.17 0.90
CA ASN A 451 16.71 -16.27 -0.21
C ASN A 451 15.57 -15.95 -1.20
N GLU A 452 14.32 -16.24 -0.85
CA GLU A 452 13.15 -16.02 -1.71
C GLU A 452 12.07 -15.26 -0.94
N ILE A 453 11.37 -14.37 -1.64
CA ILE A 453 10.23 -13.63 -1.09
C ILE A 453 9.02 -14.56 -1.03
N PRO A 454 8.48 -14.90 0.16
CA PRO A 454 7.37 -15.83 0.29
C PRO A 454 6.03 -15.06 0.19
N TYR A 455 5.65 -14.79 -1.06
CA TYR A 455 4.44 -14.02 -1.41
C TYR A 455 3.13 -14.59 -0.82
N ASN A 456 3.07 -15.89 -0.51
CA ASN A 456 1.91 -16.49 0.16
C ASN A 456 1.64 -15.89 1.55
N LEU A 457 2.68 -15.53 2.30
CA LEU A 457 2.49 -14.97 3.65
C LEU A 457 1.91 -13.54 3.62
N LEU A 458 1.99 -12.86 2.48
CA LEU A 458 1.34 -11.56 2.29
C LEU A 458 -0.18 -11.68 2.20
N LEU A 459 -0.69 -12.80 1.65
CA LEU A 459 -2.12 -13.04 1.52
C LEU A 459 -2.73 -13.74 2.75
N ASP A 460 -1.91 -14.17 3.72
CA ASP A 460 -2.38 -14.84 4.91
C ASP A 460 -3.28 -13.93 5.77
N GLY A 461 -4.46 -14.42 6.13
CA GLY A 461 -5.47 -13.75 6.95
C GLY A 461 -6.22 -12.58 6.30
N LEU A 462 -6.09 -12.37 4.98
CA LEU A 462 -6.93 -11.39 4.27
C LEU A 462 -8.43 -11.75 4.35
N ASP A 463 -8.75 -13.04 4.42
CA ASP A 463 -10.10 -13.57 4.66
C ASP A 463 -10.74 -12.99 5.94
N SER A 464 -9.96 -12.80 6.99
CA SER A 464 -10.42 -12.27 8.29
C SER A 464 -10.92 -10.82 8.21
N VAL A 465 -10.55 -10.08 7.15
CA VAL A 465 -10.91 -8.69 6.89
C VAL A 465 -11.80 -8.51 5.65
N GLY A 466 -12.41 -9.61 5.16
CA GLY A 466 -13.45 -9.58 4.13
C GLY A 466 -13.01 -9.98 2.72
N PHE A 467 -11.73 -10.28 2.52
CA PHE A 467 -11.17 -10.63 1.22
C PHE A 467 -11.28 -12.14 1.02
N ARG A 468 -12.38 -12.60 0.43
CA ARG A 468 -12.70 -14.03 0.27
C ARG A 468 -11.71 -14.76 -0.61
N LYS A 469 -11.31 -14.13 -1.71
CA LYS A 469 -10.27 -14.62 -2.63
C LYS A 469 -9.38 -13.47 -3.03
N SER A 470 -8.09 -13.72 -3.19
CA SER A 470 -7.10 -12.70 -3.52
C SER A 470 -6.08 -13.25 -4.48
N PHE A 471 -5.69 -12.48 -5.48
CA PHE A 471 -4.70 -12.86 -6.50
C PHE A 471 -3.63 -11.78 -6.57
N LEU A 472 -2.42 -12.10 -6.12
CA LEU A 472 -1.29 -11.17 -6.08
C LEU A 472 -0.49 -11.27 -7.37
N TYR A 473 -0.53 -10.21 -8.17
CA TYR A 473 0.19 -10.11 -9.42
C TYR A 473 1.33 -9.10 -9.32
N MET A 474 2.52 -9.49 -9.78
CA MET A 474 3.72 -8.66 -9.79
C MET A 474 4.21 -8.45 -11.22
N PHE A 475 4.66 -7.24 -11.54
CA PHE A 475 5.33 -6.99 -12.82
C PHE A 475 6.70 -7.67 -12.87
N GLN A 476 7.18 -7.90 -14.09
CA GLN A 476 8.52 -8.44 -14.31
C GLN A 476 9.54 -7.32 -14.06
N GLY A 477 10.18 -7.36 -12.89
CA GLY A 477 11.10 -6.32 -12.44
C GLY A 477 10.38 -5.06 -11.92
N ASN A 478 11.16 -4.17 -11.30
CA ASN A 478 10.63 -2.92 -10.75
C ASN A 478 10.32 -1.94 -11.89
N GLN A 479 9.05 -1.52 -11.98
CA GLN A 479 8.63 -0.49 -12.92
C GLN A 479 8.66 0.87 -12.21
N LYS A 480 9.12 1.90 -12.92
CA LYS A 480 9.04 3.29 -12.46
C LYS A 480 8.10 4.07 -13.36
N HIS A 481 7.27 4.90 -12.76
CA HIS A 481 6.31 5.73 -13.46
C HIS A 481 6.34 7.13 -12.84
N LEU A 482 6.68 8.13 -13.65
CA LEU A 482 6.74 9.53 -13.23
C LEU A 482 5.42 10.23 -13.56
N ALA A 483 5.10 11.32 -12.86
CA ALA A 483 3.82 12.02 -13.00
C ALA A 483 3.54 12.58 -14.41
N ASP A 484 4.59 12.87 -15.18
CA ASP A 484 4.49 13.44 -16.53
C ASP A 484 4.70 12.38 -17.64
N ASP A 485 4.89 11.10 -17.26
CA ASP A 485 5.06 10.00 -18.22
C ASP A 485 3.72 9.34 -18.57
N ASP A 486 3.59 8.88 -19.82
CA ASP A 486 2.48 8.00 -20.21
C ASP A 486 2.73 6.58 -19.69
N TRP A 487 1.81 6.04 -18.90
CA TRP A 487 1.86 4.64 -18.51
C TRP A 487 1.62 3.70 -19.70
N LYS A 488 2.33 2.57 -19.72
CA LYS A 488 2.10 1.47 -20.68
C LYS A 488 1.98 0.17 -19.95
N MET A 489 0.75 -0.34 -19.83
CA MET A 489 0.48 -1.61 -19.19
C MET A 489 1.27 -2.77 -19.85
N PRO A 490 2.09 -3.51 -19.07
CA PRO A 490 2.76 -4.71 -19.58
C PRO A 490 1.77 -5.76 -20.09
N LYS A 491 2.11 -6.47 -21.18
CA LYS A 491 1.24 -7.49 -21.78
C LYS A 491 1.13 -8.79 -20.96
N SER A 492 2.06 -9.00 -20.04
CA SER A 492 2.11 -10.14 -19.13
C SER A 492 2.52 -9.73 -17.74
N ILE A 493 2.03 -10.47 -16.75
CA ILE A 493 2.22 -10.22 -15.32
C ILE A 493 2.40 -11.56 -14.59
N LEU A 494 3.11 -11.56 -13.46
CA LEU A 494 3.41 -12.77 -12.70
C LEU A 494 2.41 -12.95 -11.55
N LEU A 495 1.60 -14.02 -11.56
CA LEU A 495 0.81 -14.43 -10.41
C LEU A 495 1.75 -15.07 -9.37
N GLN A 496 2.06 -14.36 -8.29
CA GLN A 496 3.01 -14.83 -7.27
C GLN A 496 2.36 -15.64 -6.16
N ALA A 497 1.11 -15.33 -5.82
CA ALA A 497 0.35 -16.05 -4.81
C ALA A 497 -1.15 -15.84 -5.05
N TYR A 498 -1.96 -16.78 -4.61
CA TYR A 498 -3.41 -16.65 -4.60
C TYR A 498 -4.03 -17.28 -3.35
N SER A 499 -5.22 -16.81 -2.98
CA SER A 499 -6.08 -17.42 -1.98
C SER A 499 -7.43 -17.75 -2.61
N ASP A 500 -7.85 -19.01 -2.49
CA ASP A 500 -9.03 -19.57 -3.17
C ASP A 500 -10.14 -20.04 -2.20
N GLY A 501 -9.99 -19.75 -0.90
CA GLY A 501 -10.89 -20.15 0.17
C GLY A 501 -10.50 -21.45 0.88
N GLU A 502 -9.63 -22.28 0.30
CA GLU A 502 -9.05 -23.45 0.97
C GLU A 502 -7.75 -23.12 1.70
N GLY A 503 -7.13 -22.00 1.33
CA GLY A 503 -5.94 -21.46 1.97
C GLY A 503 -5.23 -20.45 1.08
N VAL A 504 -3.93 -20.30 1.28
CA VAL A 504 -3.05 -19.53 0.40
C VAL A 504 -2.06 -20.47 -0.26
N SER A 505 -1.91 -20.34 -1.57
CA SER A 505 -1.04 -21.18 -2.40
C SER A 505 -0.17 -20.34 -3.35
N VAL A 506 0.92 -20.94 -3.82
CA VAL A 506 1.81 -20.38 -4.84
C VAL A 506 1.62 -21.23 -6.11
N PRO A 507 1.35 -20.61 -7.28
CA PRO A 507 1.19 -21.36 -8.52
C PRO A 507 2.52 -21.99 -8.98
N SER A 508 2.42 -23.07 -9.76
CA SER A 508 3.59 -23.68 -10.41
C SER A 508 4.23 -22.70 -11.41
N GLU A 509 5.53 -22.87 -11.70
CA GLU A 509 6.28 -21.97 -12.60
C GLU A 509 5.62 -21.79 -13.98
N GLU A 510 4.97 -22.82 -14.51
CA GLU A 510 4.27 -22.79 -15.80
C GLU A 510 3.01 -21.90 -15.77
N LEU A 511 2.38 -21.75 -14.60
CA LEU A 511 1.15 -21.00 -14.38
C LEU A 511 1.39 -19.60 -13.80
N LYS A 512 2.66 -19.25 -13.47
CA LYS A 512 3.02 -17.94 -12.93
C LYS A 512 2.85 -16.83 -13.96
N LEU A 513 3.23 -17.04 -15.22
CA LEU A 513 3.18 -16.00 -16.24
C LEU A 513 1.78 -15.91 -16.87
N VAL A 514 1.04 -14.87 -16.54
CA VAL A 514 -0.34 -14.65 -16.99
C VAL A 514 -0.38 -13.48 -17.98
N ARG A 515 -1.20 -13.58 -19.03
CA ARG A 515 -1.49 -12.43 -19.91
C ARG A 515 -2.33 -11.42 -19.15
N THR A 516 -1.98 -10.15 -19.20
CA THR A 516 -2.65 -9.11 -18.39
C THR A 516 -4.16 -8.99 -18.68
N GLU A 517 -4.59 -9.28 -19.90
CA GLU A 517 -6.01 -9.32 -20.26
C GLU A 517 -6.81 -10.45 -19.58
N LEU A 518 -6.15 -11.48 -19.03
CA LEU A 518 -6.75 -12.67 -18.43
C LEU A 518 -6.71 -12.67 -16.89
N ILE A 519 -6.36 -11.56 -16.24
CA ILE A 519 -6.26 -11.48 -14.77
C ILE A 519 -7.56 -11.82 -14.03
N PHE A 520 -8.71 -11.70 -14.70
CA PHE A 520 -10.04 -12.03 -14.15
C PHE A 520 -10.54 -13.43 -14.55
N THR A 521 -9.84 -14.15 -15.43
CA THR A 521 -10.33 -15.41 -16.02
C THR A 521 -9.24 -16.48 -16.09
N ASN A 522 -8.35 -16.52 -15.10
CA ASN A 522 -7.30 -17.54 -15.03
C ASN A 522 -7.82 -18.88 -14.48
N GLU A 523 -6.98 -19.92 -14.47
CA GLU A 523 -7.35 -21.29 -14.05
C GLU A 523 -7.82 -21.40 -12.58
N PHE A 524 -7.47 -20.43 -11.74
CA PHE A 524 -7.83 -20.36 -10.32
C PHE A 524 -9.13 -19.57 -10.08
N VAL A 525 -9.68 -18.91 -11.11
CA VAL A 525 -10.94 -18.15 -11.03
C VAL A 525 -12.08 -18.97 -11.59
N ASN A 526 -13.06 -19.30 -10.74
CA ASN A 526 -14.27 -20.01 -11.16
C ASN A 526 -15.32 -19.02 -11.71
N MET A 527 -15.44 -18.98 -13.04
CA MET A 527 -16.40 -18.14 -13.79
C MET A 527 -17.80 -18.77 -13.94
N ASP A 528 -18.05 -19.97 -13.43
CA ASP A 528 -19.37 -20.63 -13.50
C ASP A 528 -20.41 -19.99 -12.56
N ARG A 529 -19.97 -19.10 -11.67
CA ARG A 529 -20.81 -18.28 -10.80
C ARG A 529 -20.57 -16.79 -11.03
N ARG A 530 -21.48 -15.98 -10.52
CA ARG A 530 -21.34 -14.52 -10.46
C ARG A 530 -20.18 -14.12 -9.54
N LEU A 531 -19.39 -13.14 -9.97
CA LEU A 531 -18.23 -12.63 -9.24
C LEU A 531 -18.29 -11.11 -9.11
N THR A 532 -17.78 -10.60 -7.99
CA THR A 532 -17.44 -9.18 -7.80
C THR A 532 -15.98 -9.10 -7.42
N MET A 533 -15.17 -8.46 -8.27
CA MET A 533 -13.74 -8.32 -8.03
C MET A 533 -13.35 -6.84 -7.99
N VAL A 534 -12.45 -6.50 -7.08
CA VAL A 534 -11.90 -5.16 -6.90
C VAL A 534 -10.39 -5.23 -7.08
N VAL A 535 -9.86 -4.39 -7.96
CA VAL A 535 -8.42 -4.26 -8.20
C VAL A 535 -7.82 -3.26 -7.23
N PHE A 536 -6.58 -3.47 -6.81
CA PHE A 536 -5.79 -2.44 -6.14
C PHE A 536 -4.36 -2.38 -6.71
N PRO A 537 -3.87 -1.20 -7.09
CA PRO A 537 -2.50 -1.01 -7.58
C PRO A 537 -1.48 -1.09 -6.45
N LEU A 538 -0.38 -1.82 -6.65
CA LEU A 538 0.67 -2.00 -5.64
C LEU A 538 1.88 -1.12 -6.00
N PHE A 539 2.06 -0.01 -5.28
CA PHE A 539 3.12 0.96 -5.54
C PHE A 539 3.56 1.67 -4.24
N VAL A 540 4.77 2.24 -4.24
CA VAL A 540 5.24 3.15 -3.19
C VAL A 540 6.11 4.24 -3.81
N GLY A 541 5.64 5.49 -3.77
CA GLY A 541 6.30 6.59 -4.49
C GLY A 541 6.15 6.40 -5.99
N GLU A 542 7.27 6.47 -6.72
CA GLU A 542 7.32 6.26 -8.17
C GLU A 542 7.46 4.78 -8.59
N ASP A 543 7.71 3.88 -7.63
CA ASP A 543 7.93 2.46 -7.89
C ASP A 543 6.59 1.72 -7.92
N ILE A 544 6.27 1.10 -9.06
CA ILE A 544 5.11 0.22 -9.22
C ILE A 544 5.57 -1.25 -9.24
N TYR A 545 4.98 -2.04 -8.35
CA TYR A 545 5.30 -3.44 -8.16
C TYR A 545 4.35 -4.38 -8.90
N GLY A 546 3.08 -4.01 -9.02
CA GLY A 546 2.05 -4.86 -9.60
C GLY A 546 0.65 -4.46 -9.17
N LEU A 547 -0.23 -5.44 -9.01
CA LEU A 547 -1.61 -5.25 -8.58
C LEU A 547 -2.12 -6.46 -7.81
N ILE A 548 -3.15 -6.26 -7.01
CA ILE A 548 -3.89 -7.35 -6.37
C ILE A 548 -5.35 -7.31 -6.82
N VAL A 549 -5.90 -8.47 -7.19
CA VAL A 549 -7.31 -8.63 -7.54
C VAL A 549 -8.01 -9.39 -6.43
N ASN A 550 -9.07 -8.82 -5.88
CA ASN A 550 -9.73 -9.34 -4.68
C ASN A 550 -11.22 -9.58 -4.92
N GLU A 551 -11.72 -10.74 -4.50
CA GLU A 551 -13.15 -10.98 -4.35
C GLU A 551 -13.56 -10.65 -2.91
N LEU A 552 -14.40 -9.64 -2.72
CA LEU A 552 -14.92 -9.23 -1.40
C LEU A 552 -16.41 -8.88 -1.47
N ASP A 553 -17.02 -8.68 -0.30
CA ASP A 553 -18.34 -8.06 -0.18
C ASP A 553 -18.20 -6.53 -0.26
N ILE A 554 -19.15 -5.85 -0.90
CA ILE A 554 -19.07 -4.39 -1.10
C ILE A 554 -19.04 -3.61 0.22
N THR A 555 -19.54 -4.21 1.32
CA THR A 555 -19.45 -3.63 2.67
C THR A 555 -18.04 -3.58 3.24
N ASP A 556 -17.08 -4.31 2.65
CA ASP A 556 -15.66 -4.34 3.03
C ASP A 556 -14.79 -3.51 2.08
N LEU A 557 -15.37 -2.78 1.13
CA LEU A 557 -14.65 -1.99 0.12
C LEU A 557 -13.68 -0.98 0.74
N ASN A 558 -14.05 -0.37 1.88
CA ASN A 558 -13.22 0.62 2.58
C ASN A 558 -11.95 0.00 3.19
N ASN A 559 -11.84 -1.33 3.27
CA ASN A 559 -10.61 -1.99 3.72
C ASN A 559 -9.54 -2.06 2.60
N ILE A 560 -9.94 -1.91 1.34
CA ILE A 560 -9.07 -2.06 0.16
C ILE A 560 -7.88 -1.10 0.20
N PRO A 561 -8.05 0.23 0.40
CA PRO A 561 -6.91 1.14 0.41
C PRO A 561 -5.89 0.85 1.51
N VAL A 562 -6.38 0.53 2.72
CA VAL A 562 -5.53 0.27 3.89
C VAL A 562 -4.72 -1.01 3.71
N VAL A 563 -5.39 -2.11 3.32
CA VAL A 563 -4.74 -3.40 3.09
C VAL A 563 -3.81 -3.33 1.89
N GLY A 564 -4.26 -2.73 0.80
CA GLY A 564 -3.50 -2.56 -0.42
C GLY A 564 -2.21 -1.77 -0.21
N TYR A 565 -2.27 -0.61 0.46
CA TYR A 565 -1.09 0.18 0.77
C TYR A 565 -0.12 -0.56 1.70
N GLN A 566 -0.64 -1.27 2.71
CA GLN A 566 0.17 -2.10 3.58
C GLN A 566 0.90 -3.21 2.80
N LEU A 567 0.24 -3.85 1.84
CA LEU A 567 0.85 -4.83 0.96
C LEU A 567 1.96 -4.21 0.11
N SER A 568 1.73 -3.01 -0.46
CA SER A 568 2.76 -2.28 -1.21
C SER A 568 4.01 -2.00 -0.38
N VAL A 569 3.85 -1.51 0.85
CA VAL A 569 4.95 -1.26 1.78
C VAL A 569 5.66 -2.56 2.19
N SER A 570 4.89 -3.64 2.38
CA SER A 570 5.44 -4.96 2.73
C SER A 570 6.29 -5.52 1.59
N ILE A 571 5.81 -5.41 0.36
CA ILE A 571 6.54 -5.80 -0.86
C ILE A 571 7.81 -4.99 -1.01
N LYS A 572 7.75 -3.66 -0.87
CA LYS A 572 8.94 -2.80 -0.89
C LYS A 572 9.98 -3.22 0.14
N SER A 573 9.52 -3.50 1.36
CA SER A 573 10.40 -3.91 2.46
C SER A 573 11.08 -5.26 2.17
N LEU A 574 10.34 -6.23 1.63
CA LEU A 574 10.87 -7.55 1.25
C LEU A 574 11.89 -7.44 0.11
N LEU A 575 11.58 -6.66 -0.93
CA LEU A 575 12.52 -6.40 -2.04
C LEU A 575 13.79 -5.69 -1.55
N MET A 576 13.67 -4.71 -0.65
CA MET A 576 14.83 -4.04 -0.04
C MET A 576 15.68 -5.00 0.78
N ILE A 577 15.06 -5.90 1.57
CA ILE A 577 15.79 -6.90 2.37
C ILE A 577 16.53 -7.89 1.45
N GLU A 578 15.90 -8.33 0.36
CA GLU A 578 16.52 -9.22 -0.63
C GLU A 578 17.75 -8.56 -1.27
N GLU A 579 17.62 -7.30 -1.71
CA GLU A 579 18.72 -6.53 -2.30
C GLU A 579 19.87 -6.32 -1.28
N GLN A 580 19.54 -5.94 -0.04
CA GLN A 580 20.53 -5.80 1.03
C GLN A 580 21.27 -7.11 1.31
N ASN A 581 20.56 -8.24 1.31
CA ASN A 581 21.16 -9.56 1.50
C ASN A 581 22.08 -9.94 0.35
N LYS A 582 21.71 -9.60 -0.90
CA LYS A 582 22.55 -9.82 -2.07
C LYS A 582 23.83 -8.98 -2.00
N VAL A 583 23.72 -7.67 -1.73
CA VAL A 583 24.86 -6.76 -1.57
C VAL A 583 25.76 -7.22 -0.42
N LYS A 584 25.19 -7.67 0.70
CA LYS A 584 25.94 -8.20 1.84
C LYS A 584 26.75 -9.44 1.48
N LYS A 585 26.19 -10.38 0.70
CA LYS A 585 26.92 -11.57 0.22
C LYS A 585 28.05 -11.20 -0.74
N GLU A 586 27.80 -10.28 -1.68
CA GLU A 586 28.82 -9.79 -2.61
C GLU A 586 29.97 -9.07 -1.87
N LEU A 587 29.64 -8.27 -0.86
CA LEU A 587 30.61 -7.60 -0.01
C LEU A 587 31.45 -8.61 0.79
N GLN A 588 30.82 -9.63 1.39
CA GLN A 588 31.53 -10.67 2.12
C GLN A 588 32.51 -11.44 1.22
N SER A 589 32.06 -11.83 0.02
CA SER A 589 32.93 -12.50 -0.95
C SER A 589 34.10 -11.62 -1.39
N SER A 590 33.85 -10.33 -1.60
CA SER A 590 34.89 -9.35 -1.95
C SER A 590 35.91 -9.16 -0.83
N LEU A 591 35.46 -9.12 0.44
CA LEU A 591 36.32 -9.01 1.60
C LEU A 591 37.20 -10.25 1.78
N GLU A 592 36.63 -11.45 1.61
CA GLU A 592 37.38 -12.72 1.67
C GLU A 592 38.47 -12.77 0.60
N LYS A 593 38.17 -12.32 -0.63
CA LYS A 593 39.16 -12.22 -1.70
C LYS A 593 40.26 -11.22 -1.35
N PHE A 594 39.89 -10.01 -0.90
CA PHE A 594 40.84 -8.98 -0.50
C PHE A 594 41.81 -9.47 0.59
N MET A 595 41.29 -10.17 1.61
CA MET A 595 42.12 -10.74 2.67
C MET A 595 43.12 -11.79 2.16
N ARG A 596 42.71 -12.63 1.20
CA ARG A 596 43.60 -13.62 0.56
C ARG A 596 44.70 -12.95 -0.25
N ASP A 597 44.34 -11.99 -1.09
CA ASP A 597 45.30 -11.27 -1.95
C ASP A 597 46.30 -10.50 -1.10
N ASN A 598 45.84 -9.83 -0.04
CA ASN A 598 46.72 -9.13 0.89
C ASN A 598 47.67 -10.09 1.64
N SER A 599 47.19 -11.30 1.99
CA SER A 599 48.04 -12.32 2.62
C SER A 599 49.13 -12.83 1.66
N LEU A 600 48.80 -12.99 0.38
CA LEU A 600 49.77 -13.39 -0.66
C LEU A 600 50.82 -12.30 -0.89
N LEU A 601 50.38 -11.05 -1.08
CA LEU A 601 51.29 -9.90 -1.22
C LEU A 601 52.22 -9.74 -0.01
N THR A 602 51.71 -9.96 1.20
CA THR A 602 52.53 -9.95 2.41
C THR A 602 53.60 -11.05 2.37
N LYS A 603 53.29 -12.26 1.89
CA LYS A 603 54.28 -13.33 1.76
C LYS A 603 55.34 -12.99 0.71
N GLU A 604 54.93 -12.50 -0.46
CA GLU A 604 55.85 -12.11 -1.54
C GLU A 604 56.77 -10.97 -1.11
N ALA A 605 56.24 -9.95 -0.42
CA ALA A 605 57.02 -8.82 0.07
C ALA A 605 58.02 -9.19 1.20
N MET A 606 57.86 -10.34 1.86
CA MET A 606 58.67 -10.74 3.02
C MET A 606 59.67 -11.87 2.73
N SER A 607 59.70 -12.41 1.51
CA SER A 607 60.61 -13.51 1.11
C SER A 607 61.65 -13.08 0.08
N ASP A 608 62.77 -13.79 0.03
CA ASP A 608 63.82 -13.68 -0.99
C ASP A 608 63.51 -14.60 -2.17
N GLU A 609 63.43 -14.05 -3.39
CA GLU A 609 62.99 -14.78 -4.59
C GLU A 609 63.92 -15.94 -4.99
N LEU A 610 65.22 -15.83 -4.70
CA LEU A 610 66.20 -16.84 -5.11
C LEU A 610 66.21 -18.06 -4.19
N THR A 611 66.10 -17.84 -2.87
CA THR A 611 66.31 -18.88 -1.85
C THR A 611 65.02 -19.34 -1.16
N GLY A 612 63.93 -18.59 -1.32
CA GLY A 612 62.65 -18.84 -0.64
C GLY A 612 62.72 -18.67 0.89
N LEU A 613 63.79 -18.06 1.41
CA LEU A 613 63.92 -17.65 2.81
C LEU A 613 63.23 -16.31 3.04
N TYR A 614 63.12 -15.84 4.29
CA TYR A 614 62.70 -14.46 4.52
C TYR A 614 63.73 -13.48 3.92
N ASN A 615 63.29 -12.40 3.29
CA ASN A 615 64.22 -11.32 2.92
C ASN A 615 64.58 -10.51 4.18
N ARG A 616 65.48 -9.52 4.03
CA ARG A 616 65.88 -8.63 5.13
C ARG A 616 64.71 -8.08 5.93
N ARG A 617 63.65 -7.61 5.27
CA ARG A 617 62.48 -7.03 5.92
C ARG A 617 61.69 -8.08 6.69
N GLY A 618 61.40 -9.22 6.06
CA GLY A 618 60.67 -10.33 6.68
C GLY A 618 61.39 -10.87 7.91
N PHE A 619 62.70 -11.10 7.81
CA PHE A 619 63.49 -11.62 8.92
C PHE A 619 63.43 -10.70 10.15
N LEU A 620 63.66 -9.40 9.94
CA LEU A 620 63.67 -8.42 11.04
C LEU A 620 62.30 -8.31 11.70
N GLU A 621 61.23 -8.23 10.92
CA GLU A 621 59.88 -8.09 11.45
C GLU A 621 59.44 -9.33 12.25
N TYR A 622 59.62 -10.53 11.70
CA TYR A 622 59.22 -11.76 12.40
C TYR A 622 60.10 -12.06 13.61
N SER A 623 61.41 -11.82 13.52
CA SER A 623 62.33 -12.03 14.65
C SER A 623 62.07 -11.04 15.77
N GLN A 624 61.85 -9.75 15.46
CA GLN A 624 61.50 -8.76 16.48
C GLN A 624 60.18 -9.09 17.17
N LYS A 625 59.14 -9.49 16.39
CA LYS A 625 57.88 -9.97 16.96
C LYS A 625 58.11 -11.17 17.89
N ALA A 626 58.89 -12.16 17.47
CA ALA A 626 59.18 -13.36 18.26
C ALA A 626 59.98 -13.07 19.55
N ILE A 627 60.86 -12.06 19.55
CA ILE A 627 61.59 -11.58 20.74
C ILE A 627 60.63 -10.92 21.74
N THR A 628 59.71 -10.09 21.25
CA THR A 628 58.75 -9.36 22.09
C THR A 628 57.52 -10.16 22.49
N ASP A 629 57.33 -11.37 21.95
CA ASP A 629 56.17 -12.22 22.23
C ASP A 629 56.14 -12.62 23.72
N PRO A 630 55.02 -12.39 24.45
CA PRO A 630 54.89 -12.80 25.85
C PRO A 630 55.21 -14.27 26.12
N VAL A 631 54.96 -15.16 25.14
CA VAL A 631 55.24 -16.60 25.24
C VAL A 631 56.74 -16.89 25.26
N ASN A 632 57.58 -16.02 24.71
CA ASN A 632 59.03 -16.18 24.63
C ASN A 632 59.81 -15.38 25.67
N LYS A 633 59.14 -14.52 26.45
CA LYS A 633 59.77 -13.72 27.49
C LYS A 633 60.56 -14.57 28.47
N GLY A 634 61.84 -14.24 28.67
CA GLY A 634 62.76 -14.97 29.55
C GLY A 634 63.33 -16.27 28.99
N LYS A 635 62.95 -16.68 27.77
CA LYS A 635 63.60 -17.81 27.07
C LYS A 635 64.92 -17.35 26.47
N ARG A 636 65.88 -18.28 26.35
CA ARG A 636 67.13 -18.04 25.63
C ARG A 636 66.86 -18.12 24.13
N ALA A 637 67.50 -17.26 23.37
CA ALA A 637 67.47 -17.26 21.91
C ALA A 637 68.88 -17.07 21.37
N LEU A 638 69.06 -17.38 20.09
CA LEU A 638 70.29 -17.09 19.38
C LEU A 638 70.00 -16.38 18.05
N VAL A 639 70.97 -15.60 17.62
CA VAL A 639 71.12 -15.15 16.24
C VAL A 639 72.38 -15.78 15.66
N CYS A 640 72.25 -16.44 14.52
CA CYS A 640 73.36 -16.97 13.74
C CYS A 640 73.47 -16.18 12.45
N PHE A 641 74.58 -15.45 12.27
CA PHE A 641 74.91 -14.76 11.04
C PHE A 641 75.85 -15.66 10.22
N ALA A 642 75.48 -15.95 8.98
CA ALA A 642 76.20 -16.85 8.10
C ALA A 642 76.54 -16.13 6.80
N ASP A 643 77.76 -16.30 6.32
CA ASP A 643 78.24 -15.68 5.09
C ASP A 643 78.93 -16.75 4.23
N MET A 644 78.52 -16.84 2.96
CA MET A 644 79.05 -17.82 2.04
C MET A 644 80.50 -17.49 1.66
N ASP A 645 81.41 -18.43 1.91
CA ASP A 645 82.82 -18.26 1.60
C ASP A 645 83.03 -18.36 0.07
N ASN A 646 83.79 -17.41 -0.52
CA ASN A 646 84.25 -17.42 -1.91
C ASN A 646 83.17 -17.32 -3.02
N LEU A 647 81.98 -16.77 -2.75
CA LEU A 647 80.93 -16.61 -3.78
C LEU A 647 81.42 -15.90 -5.05
N LYS A 648 82.24 -14.84 -4.92
CA LYS A 648 82.81 -14.13 -6.09
C LYS A 648 83.68 -15.04 -6.97
N MET A 649 84.45 -15.94 -6.37
CA MET A 649 85.29 -16.89 -7.10
C MET A 649 84.43 -17.90 -7.88
N VAL A 650 83.32 -18.35 -7.28
CA VAL A 650 82.35 -19.23 -7.95
C VAL A 650 81.72 -18.52 -9.15
N ASN A 651 81.24 -17.28 -8.97
CA ASN A 651 80.68 -16.47 -10.05
C ASN A 651 81.69 -16.21 -11.17
N ASP A 652 82.92 -15.82 -10.83
CA ASP A 652 83.95 -15.44 -11.81
C ASP A 652 84.46 -16.65 -12.62
N LYS A 653 84.42 -17.87 -12.06
CA LYS A 653 84.94 -19.09 -12.72
C LYS A 653 83.89 -19.99 -13.35
N PHE A 654 82.69 -20.05 -12.78
CA PHE A 654 81.64 -21.00 -13.16
C PHE A 654 80.34 -20.31 -13.62
N GLY A 655 80.25 -18.99 -13.49
CA GLY A 655 79.09 -18.20 -13.92
C GLY A 655 78.07 -17.97 -12.82
N HIS A 656 77.15 -17.05 -13.07
CA HIS A 656 76.15 -16.62 -12.09
C HIS A 656 75.12 -17.72 -11.76
N ASP A 657 74.79 -18.61 -12.70
CA ASP A 657 73.87 -19.73 -12.44
C ASP A 657 74.41 -20.70 -11.38
N ASP A 658 75.72 -20.94 -11.37
CA ASP A 658 76.41 -21.77 -10.38
C ASP A 658 76.58 -21.05 -9.02
N GLY A 659 76.66 -19.72 -9.04
CA GLY A 659 76.56 -18.89 -7.83
C GLY A 659 75.17 -18.93 -7.21
N ASP A 660 74.12 -18.82 -8.03
CA ASP A 660 72.72 -18.96 -7.61
C ASP A 660 72.43 -20.36 -7.06
N PHE A 661 72.97 -21.40 -7.69
CA PHE A 661 72.94 -22.76 -7.16
C PHE A 661 73.58 -22.83 -5.78
N ALA A 662 74.79 -22.27 -5.61
CA ALA A 662 75.49 -22.30 -4.33
C ALA A 662 74.71 -21.57 -3.23
N LEU A 663 74.11 -20.42 -3.53
CA LEU A 663 73.25 -19.68 -2.61
C LEU A 663 71.98 -20.45 -2.22
N ARG A 664 71.36 -21.17 -3.15
CA ARG A 664 70.23 -22.07 -2.84
C ARG A 664 70.66 -23.23 -1.94
N THR A 665 71.82 -23.81 -2.18
CA THR A 665 72.37 -24.88 -1.34
C THR A 665 72.67 -24.38 0.08
N ILE A 666 73.22 -23.17 0.25
CA ILE A 666 73.39 -22.56 1.59
C ILE A 666 72.03 -22.41 2.29
N ALA A 667 71.01 -21.95 1.58
CA ALA A 667 69.66 -21.83 2.12
C ALA A 667 69.06 -23.18 2.54
N GLU A 668 69.29 -24.25 1.77
CA GLU A 668 68.88 -25.62 2.10
C GLU A 668 69.65 -26.16 3.31
N ILE A 669 70.96 -25.96 3.38
CA ILE A 669 71.80 -26.34 4.54
C ILE A 669 71.27 -25.68 5.82
N LEU A 670 70.93 -24.39 5.77
CA LEU A 670 70.36 -23.68 6.91
C LEU A 670 68.97 -24.21 7.27
N LYS A 671 68.10 -24.51 6.27
CA LYS A 671 66.78 -25.13 6.52
C LYS A 671 66.90 -26.50 7.18
N ASP A 672 67.91 -27.29 6.82
CA ASP A 672 68.15 -28.63 7.39
C ASP A 672 68.81 -28.56 8.78
N ALA A 673 69.63 -27.55 9.04
CA ALA A 673 70.32 -27.36 10.32
C ALA A 673 69.38 -26.87 11.44
N PHE A 674 68.43 -26.02 11.07
CA PHE A 674 67.47 -25.38 11.97
C PHE A 674 66.07 -25.99 11.86
N ARG A 675 65.19 -25.67 12.81
CA ARG A 675 63.82 -26.20 12.82
C ARG A 675 62.92 -25.39 11.91
N ASN A 676 61.82 -25.99 11.45
CA ASN A 676 60.79 -25.27 10.68
C ASN A 676 60.13 -24.10 11.45
N THR A 677 60.29 -24.04 12.78
CA THR A 677 59.81 -22.94 13.62
C THR A 677 60.82 -21.80 13.77
N ASP A 678 62.06 -22.01 13.34
CA ASP A 678 63.12 -21.01 13.41
C ASP A 678 63.01 -20.07 12.20
N ILE A 679 63.41 -18.81 12.40
CA ILE A 679 63.24 -17.76 11.39
C ILE A 679 64.56 -17.65 10.65
N ILE A 680 64.57 -18.01 9.36
CA ILE A 680 65.76 -18.01 8.52
C ILE A 680 65.56 -16.97 7.41
N GLY A 681 66.52 -16.06 7.23
CA GLY A 681 66.46 -15.04 6.21
C GLY A 681 67.78 -14.81 5.47
N ARG A 682 67.68 -14.18 4.30
CA ARG A 682 68.81 -13.69 3.50
C ARG A 682 68.78 -12.16 3.51
N LEU A 683 69.86 -11.53 3.99
CA LEU A 683 69.93 -10.08 4.13
C LEU A 683 70.36 -9.39 2.84
N GLY A 684 71.15 -10.08 2.00
CA GLY A 684 71.59 -9.64 0.68
C GLY A 684 72.89 -10.36 0.28
N GLY A 685 73.18 -10.45 -1.03
CA GLY A 685 74.43 -11.07 -1.51
C GLY A 685 74.62 -12.50 -1.00
N ASP A 686 75.71 -12.73 -0.29
CA ASP A 686 76.14 -13.97 0.38
C ASP A 686 75.75 -14.07 1.86
N GLU A 687 75.02 -13.09 2.41
CA GLU A 687 74.71 -12.97 3.84
C GLU A 687 73.33 -13.56 4.20
N PHE A 688 73.36 -14.48 5.17
CA PHE A 688 72.22 -15.18 5.73
C PHE A 688 72.16 -14.97 7.25
N VAL A 689 70.97 -15.04 7.81
CA VAL A 689 70.75 -14.87 9.23
C VAL A 689 69.66 -15.81 9.72
N VAL A 690 69.84 -16.33 10.93
CA VAL A 690 68.89 -17.22 11.59
C VAL A 690 68.60 -16.72 12.99
N PHE A 691 67.32 -16.71 13.36
CA PHE A 691 66.86 -16.51 14.74
C PHE A 691 66.18 -17.79 15.22
N ALA A 692 66.58 -18.28 16.39
CA ALA A 692 66.02 -19.48 17.00
C ALA A 692 65.88 -19.32 18.52
N VAL A 693 64.75 -19.78 19.07
CA VAL A 693 64.54 -19.87 20.52
C VAL A 693 65.09 -21.21 21.02
N VAL A 694 66.03 -21.16 21.95
CA VAL A 694 66.80 -22.32 22.41
C VAL A 694 66.56 -22.61 23.90
N GLY A 695 66.53 -23.89 24.25
CA GLY A 695 66.26 -24.35 25.62
C GLY A 695 67.47 -24.95 26.36
N VAL A 696 68.68 -24.88 25.77
CA VAL A 696 69.88 -25.57 26.26
C VAL A 696 71.04 -24.56 26.37
N GLU A 697 71.93 -24.76 27.33
CA GLU A 697 73.17 -23.99 27.45
C GLU A 697 74.20 -24.41 26.38
N ASN A 698 75.00 -23.46 25.91
CA ASN A 698 76.09 -23.66 24.94
C ASN A 698 75.61 -24.23 23.59
N TYR A 699 74.47 -23.74 23.10
CA TYR A 699 73.89 -24.17 21.83
C TYR A 699 74.72 -23.70 20.63
N GLU A 700 75.50 -22.62 20.78
CA GLU A 700 76.48 -22.15 19.79
C GLU A 700 77.38 -23.29 19.27
N LYS A 701 77.94 -24.12 20.16
CA LYS A 701 78.82 -25.22 19.74
C LYS A 701 78.06 -26.31 18.97
N ILE A 702 76.87 -26.67 19.47
CA ILE A 702 76.03 -27.72 18.89
C ILE A 702 75.57 -27.33 17.48
N ILE A 703 75.16 -26.07 17.29
CA ILE A 703 74.65 -25.62 15.99
C ILE A 703 75.77 -25.48 14.96
N LYS A 704 76.96 -25.03 15.36
CA LYS A 704 78.14 -24.99 14.48
C LYS A 704 78.55 -26.39 14.00
N GLU A 705 78.68 -27.35 14.91
CA GLU A 705 78.99 -28.75 14.56
C GLU A 705 77.91 -29.36 13.63
N ARG A 706 76.64 -29.01 13.84
CA ARG A 706 75.54 -29.45 12.97
C ARG A 706 75.62 -28.84 11.58
N ILE A 707 75.83 -27.52 11.47
CA ILE A 707 75.97 -26.84 10.18
C ILE A 707 77.16 -27.42 9.41
N GLU A 708 78.30 -27.65 10.05
CA GLU A 708 79.47 -28.27 9.42
C GLU A 708 79.18 -29.67 8.88
N LEU A 709 78.50 -30.52 9.67
CA LEU A 709 78.14 -31.87 9.25
C LEU A 709 77.19 -31.88 8.04
N ILE A 710 76.16 -31.03 8.06
CA ILE A 710 75.17 -30.92 6.98
C ILE A 710 75.83 -30.33 5.73
N THR A 711 76.68 -29.31 5.89
CA THR A 711 77.47 -28.71 4.80
C THR A 711 78.33 -29.76 4.10
N LYS A 712 78.97 -30.65 4.87
CA LYS A 712 79.77 -31.74 4.30
C LYS A 712 78.90 -32.72 3.49
N SER A 713 77.75 -33.12 4.03
CA SER A 713 76.80 -34.00 3.34
C SER A 713 76.28 -33.40 2.04
N HIS A 714 75.94 -32.10 2.04
CA HIS A 714 75.49 -31.39 0.84
C HIS A 714 76.59 -31.26 -0.21
N ASN A 715 77.84 -30.99 0.20
CA ASN A 715 78.98 -30.96 -0.72
C ASN A 715 79.29 -32.33 -1.37
N GLU A 716 79.16 -33.42 -0.61
CA GLU A 716 79.33 -34.78 -1.14
C GLU A 716 78.22 -35.14 -2.15
N ALA A 717 77.00 -34.62 -1.96
CA ALA A 717 75.87 -34.85 -2.85
C ALA A 717 75.81 -33.92 -4.08
N ALA A 718 76.35 -32.70 -3.99
CA ALA A 718 76.19 -31.66 -5.01
C ALA A 718 76.96 -31.95 -6.32
N GLY A 719 78.02 -32.77 -6.28
CA GLY A 719 78.79 -33.16 -7.47
C GLY A 719 79.47 -31.99 -8.22
N LYS A 720 79.63 -30.83 -7.56
CA LYS A 720 80.23 -29.63 -8.14
C LYS A 720 81.75 -29.60 -7.94
N PRO A 721 82.51 -28.95 -8.85
CA PRO A 721 83.98 -28.89 -8.77
C PRO A 721 84.52 -27.88 -7.74
N TYR A 722 83.65 -27.26 -6.94
CA TYR A 722 83.99 -26.28 -5.90
C TYR A 722 83.24 -26.62 -4.60
N PRO A 723 83.87 -26.44 -3.42
CA PRO A 723 83.19 -26.63 -2.15
C PRO A 723 82.29 -25.43 -1.84
N ILE A 724 81.08 -25.70 -1.37
CA ILE A 724 80.14 -24.72 -0.83
C ILE A 724 80.39 -24.65 0.67
N GLU A 725 81.02 -23.58 1.14
CA GLU A 725 81.36 -23.37 2.55
C GLU A 725 80.75 -22.05 3.04
N MET A 726 80.52 -21.96 4.35
CA MET A 726 80.10 -20.73 4.99
C MET A 726 80.86 -20.51 6.29
N SER A 727 81.04 -19.25 6.64
CA SER A 727 81.51 -18.82 7.96
C SER A 727 80.32 -18.42 8.81
N THR A 728 80.32 -18.74 10.11
CA THR A 728 79.14 -18.53 10.99
C THR A 728 79.48 -17.83 12.31
N GLY A 729 78.85 -16.70 12.59
CA GLY A 729 78.89 -16.02 13.89
C GLY A 729 77.62 -16.28 14.67
N VAL A 730 77.70 -16.76 15.91
CA VAL A 730 76.51 -17.09 16.73
C VAL A 730 76.52 -16.29 18.02
N PHE A 731 75.46 -15.55 18.28
CA PHE A 731 75.28 -14.78 19.52
C PHE A 731 74.03 -15.25 20.28
N GLU A 732 74.20 -15.62 21.55
CA GLU A 732 73.11 -16.06 22.43
C GLU A 732 72.66 -14.91 23.35
N PHE A 733 71.35 -14.73 23.52
CA PHE A 733 70.76 -13.72 24.40
C PHE A 733 69.45 -14.23 25.02
N ILE A 734 68.81 -13.41 25.87
CA ILE A 734 67.52 -13.72 26.50
C ILE A 734 66.46 -12.79 25.91
N CYS A 735 65.33 -13.34 25.48
CA CYS A 735 64.23 -12.55 24.92
C CYS A 735 63.60 -11.64 25.99
N SER A 736 63.57 -10.34 25.72
CA SER A 736 62.84 -9.33 26.48
C SER A 736 62.35 -8.21 25.57
N GLU A 737 61.43 -7.38 26.07
CA GLU A 737 60.87 -6.24 25.33
C GLU A 737 61.93 -5.16 24.98
N ASP A 738 63.03 -5.11 25.73
CA ASP A 738 64.11 -4.11 25.56
C ASP A 738 65.18 -4.53 24.54
N ILE A 739 65.07 -5.74 23.97
CA ILE A 739 66.05 -6.27 23.02
C ILE A 739 65.65 -5.90 21.59
N ASP A 740 66.59 -5.26 20.91
CA ASP A 740 66.51 -4.92 19.48
C ASP A 740 67.29 -5.97 18.67
N ILE A 741 66.61 -6.63 17.73
CA ILE A 741 67.19 -7.64 16.83
C ILE A 741 68.40 -7.10 16.08
N TYR A 742 68.42 -5.81 15.69
CA TYR A 742 69.55 -5.23 14.96
C TYR A 742 70.86 -5.32 15.75
N LYS A 743 70.82 -5.01 17.05
CA LYS A 743 71.99 -5.09 17.92
C LYS A 743 72.48 -6.52 18.09
N MET A 744 71.58 -7.50 18.05
CA MET A 744 71.93 -8.92 18.18
C MET A 744 72.58 -9.44 16.88
N ILE A 745 72.12 -8.96 15.73
CA ILE A 745 72.74 -9.21 14.43
C ILE A 745 74.17 -8.64 14.41
N ASP A 746 74.36 -7.39 14.84
CA ASP A 746 75.68 -6.75 14.87
C ASP A 746 76.69 -7.54 15.74
N GLN A 747 76.24 -8.04 16.89
CA GLN A 747 77.07 -8.90 17.76
C GLN A 747 77.39 -10.26 17.14
N ALA A 748 76.47 -10.82 16.35
CA ALA A 748 76.72 -12.05 15.60
C ALA A 748 77.71 -11.82 14.44
N ASP A 749 77.62 -10.67 13.76
CA ASP A 749 78.56 -10.29 12.70
C ASP A 749 79.99 -10.05 13.23
N GLU A 750 80.14 -9.42 14.40
CA GLU A 750 81.45 -9.31 15.07
C GLU A 750 82.08 -10.68 15.32
N LYS A 751 81.28 -11.66 15.74
CA LYS A 751 81.73 -13.05 15.92
C LYS A 751 82.05 -13.74 14.59
N LEU A 752 81.29 -13.47 13.53
CA LEU A 752 81.58 -13.95 12.19
C LEU A 752 82.94 -13.43 11.71
N TYR A 753 83.23 -12.14 11.92
CA TYR A 753 84.50 -11.53 11.54
C TYR A 753 85.70 -12.22 12.20
N VAL A 754 85.58 -12.55 13.50
CA VAL A 754 86.59 -13.31 14.25
C VAL A 754 86.80 -14.70 13.62
N GLU A 755 85.73 -15.38 13.24
CA GLU A 755 85.80 -16.70 12.59
C GLU A 755 86.46 -16.64 11.20
N LYS A 756 86.10 -15.64 10.38
CA LYS A 756 86.74 -15.41 9.08
C LYS A 756 88.23 -15.13 9.20
N MET A 757 88.66 -14.36 10.22
CA MET A 757 90.08 -14.13 10.50
C MET A 757 90.81 -15.41 10.94
N ALA A 758 90.17 -16.25 11.76
CA ALA A 758 90.73 -17.53 12.18
C ALA A 758 90.87 -18.52 11.01
N LYS A 759 89.88 -18.59 10.09
CA LYS A 759 89.96 -19.40 8.86
C LYS A 759 91.06 -18.92 7.92
N LYS A 760 91.22 -17.60 7.75
CA LYS A 760 92.34 -17.01 6.97
C LYS A 760 93.71 -17.31 7.58
N ALA A 761 93.82 -17.45 8.91
CA ALA A 761 95.06 -17.83 9.58
C ALA A 761 95.38 -19.34 9.46
N LYS A 762 94.36 -20.21 9.38
CA LYS A 762 94.52 -21.65 9.12
C LYS A 762 94.83 -21.97 7.65
N ASN A 763 94.22 -21.24 6.71
CA ASN A 763 94.41 -21.39 5.27
C ASN A 763 95.48 -20.39 4.78
N GLY A 764 96.74 -20.64 5.13
CA GLY A 764 97.86 -19.79 4.72
C GLY A 764 98.00 -19.66 3.20
N SER A 765 97.98 -18.40 2.72
CA SER A 765 98.52 -17.92 1.42
C SER A 765 98.31 -18.81 0.19
N TYR A 766 97.20 -18.63 -0.52
CA TYR A 766 97.20 -18.74 -1.98
C TYR A 766 97.24 -17.32 -2.57
N ARG A 767 98.35 -17.00 -3.24
CA ARG A 767 98.43 -15.88 -4.19
C ARG A 767 97.87 -16.33 -5.52
#